data_AF-A0A378I035-F1
#
_entry.id   AF-A0A378I035-F1
#
_cell.length_a   1.000
_cell.length_b   1.000
_cell.length_c   1.000
_cell.angle_alpha   90.00
_cell.angle_beta   90.00
_cell.angle_gamma   90.00
#
_symmetry.space_group_name_H-M   'P 1'
#
loop_
_entity.id
_entity.type
_entity.pdbx_description
1 polymer ?
#
loop_
_entity_poly.entity_id
_entity_poly.type
_entity_poly.pdbx_seq_one_letter_code
_entity_poly.pdbx_strand_id
1 'polypeptide(L)'
;MKIILLAGAPGSGKSTQGSALMAMNLKFKHLALGEVVRGYLDSPNHPITKNYKEFISQGNLLPDDVIKQILQEELAKISDKNSIVLLDGYPRTLAQYDDFKKEWGKPDGLIHLDVNKETLNQRLLERPNSRLDDNQEAIKRRLSFYQDTTKPLLNHIKQELGKNAIVVNTDESVRATSFYLYASLQRLSSIHDVLQKEQVLLKQEEEPSAQIKPIGFTSMLVQCWKTGIEYSSIRAIQADYQTKNFSFSLFNKRVVYLETPAEVKKVLEGNSHLGYVYKHFSTAAGLKYDFLATDPNSENSFKDEHNEVNYWKLIHQGLGKTIKDDGKRIEYLIDKQLMQTFFAEKKFILDTTFDNFFCSFWAEYLFGKACSLERYQENRNQLLGAMKQCFYNNYYKSIDPTGLTSWLYQNPVSNQLQGVKKTLQAFIAKAGSDAMVSRFAENLRELNVKENLDLNEERIKEIVADCTFDLILEPDFLENVMYEALAFAVKENADLHDSLVRNKVYKQGLEQGYLFPFRTRVLDKSVVLDDGSELPAGSMVCLNLKQAGVYHSAGARRCVGQAYTYFFREHFFNCIAPIDFKVKKVSEPLERQASNENVPNSPERYQVSWRLKRNEAMRHMPHHHYKGNKFFDVLSLHQNTNLNALMVKQLTLKINRYIERNNLDWQDVVMAAPEVRGLPIAAQVAGSLQLPLYTIRKKGGYKMAEDALFFASFKKGYGDSDTVELPIEKIKALAGKKVIFLDDGIASGGSAKACIKLLEKQVEGKEPAKVALVLALLQHDYVKSPEKFSEHRLVKTLFDCRAEMPNQELKDEVQALNLP
;
A
#
# COMPACT_ATOMS: atom_id res chain seq x y z
N MET A 1 25.47 15.00 -25.62
CA MET A 1 24.43 13.96 -25.64
C MET A 1 25.10 12.64 -25.31
N LYS A 2 24.43 11.78 -24.55
CA LYS A 2 24.92 10.45 -24.20
C LYS A 2 24.16 9.41 -25.00
N ILE A 3 24.83 8.42 -25.58
CA ILE A 3 24.17 7.40 -26.41
C ILE A 3 24.32 6.04 -25.76
N ILE A 4 23.20 5.40 -25.46
CA ILE A 4 23.11 4.06 -24.91
C ILE A 4 22.45 3.17 -25.94
N LEU A 5 23.11 2.08 -26.31
CA LEU A 5 22.55 1.11 -27.23
C LEU A 5 21.50 0.27 -26.49
N LEU A 6 20.27 0.21 -27.00
CA LEU A 6 19.21 -0.64 -26.47
C LEU A 6 19.01 -1.84 -27.40
N ALA A 7 19.49 -3.01 -26.98
CA ALA A 7 19.61 -4.19 -27.81
C ALA A 7 18.93 -5.43 -27.21
N GLY A 8 18.65 -6.41 -28.06
CA GLY A 8 17.89 -7.61 -27.72
C GLY A 8 17.15 -8.17 -28.93
N ALA A 9 16.71 -9.43 -28.86
CA ALA A 9 16.01 -10.09 -29.95
C ALA A 9 14.64 -9.44 -30.28
N PRO A 10 14.09 -9.57 -31.50
CA PRO A 10 12.68 -9.30 -31.74
C PRO A 10 11.80 -10.00 -30.69
N GLY A 11 10.87 -9.27 -30.06
CA GLY A 11 10.05 -9.81 -28.95
C GLY A 11 10.66 -9.67 -27.55
N SER A 12 11.88 -9.15 -27.41
CA SER A 12 12.55 -9.01 -26.09
C SER A 12 12.02 -7.88 -25.19
N GLY A 13 11.08 -7.05 -25.68
CA GLY A 13 10.54 -5.92 -24.90
C GLY A 13 11.40 -4.64 -24.91
N LYS A 14 12.38 -4.51 -25.82
CA LYS A 14 13.21 -3.29 -25.96
C LYS A 14 12.40 -2.00 -25.96
N SER A 15 11.44 -1.89 -26.88
CA SER A 15 10.68 -0.65 -27.05
C SER A 15 9.85 -0.34 -25.80
N THR A 16 9.29 -1.36 -25.15
CA THR A 16 8.59 -1.25 -23.87
C THR A 16 9.50 -0.71 -22.76
N GLN A 17 10.74 -1.21 -22.65
CA GLN A 17 11.72 -0.72 -21.68
C GLN A 17 12.22 0.69 -22.02
N GLY A 18 12.39 1.01 -23.31
CA GLY A 18 12.73 2.34 -23.78
C GLY A 18 11.70 3.38 -23.37
N SER A 19 10.41 3.10 -23.61
CA SER A 19 9.31 3.96 -23.18
C SER A 19 9.19 4.05 -21.66
N ALA A 20 9.41 2.95 -20.94
CA ALA A 20 9.38 2.96 -19.47
C ALA A 20 10.49 3.85 -18.87
N LEU A 21 11.71 3.80 -19.41
CA LEU A 21 12.82 4.67 -18.98
C LEU A 21 12.56 6.14 -19.31
N MET A 22 11.95 6.45 -20.47
CA MET A 22 11.49 7.81 -20.78
C MET A 22 10.46 8.33 -19.77
N ALA A 23 9.52 7.49 -19.35
CA ALA A 23 8.52 7.85 -18.37
C ALA A 23 9.11 8.07 -16.97
N MET A 24 10.23 7.40 -16.65
CA MET A 24 10.94 7.56 -15.38
C MET A 24 11.75 8.86 -15.31
N ASN A 25 12.33 9.31 -16.43
CA ASN A 25 13.10 10.55 -16.48
C ASN A 25 13.13 11.16 -17.90
N LEU A 26 12.73 12.43 -18.01
CA LEU A 26 12.56 13.15 -19.28
C LEU A 26 13.87 13.33 -20.09
N LYS A 27 15.04 13.16 -19.46
CA LYS A 27 16.35 13.15 -20.13
C LYS A 27 16.57 11.91 -20.99
N PHE A 28 15.86 10.81 -20.70
CA PHE A 28 15.86 9.67 -21.62
C PHE A 28 15.06 10.02 -22.86
N LYS A 29 15.66 9.80 -24.03
CA LYS A 29 15.00 9.87 -25.33
C LYS A 29 15.11 8.50 -25.98
N HIS A 30 13.99 7.85 -26.25
CA HIS A 30 13.98 6.57 -26.94
C HIS A 30 13.91 6.81 -28.44
N LEU A 31 15.00 6.50 -29.13
CA LEU A 31 15.08 6.58 -30.57
C LEU A 31 14.95 5.16 -31.14
N ALA A 32 13.72 4.75 -31.42
CA ALA A 32 13.41 3.49 -32.08
C ALA A 32 13.38 3.66 -33.60
N LEU A 33 14.50 3.40 -34.27
CA LEU A 33 14.61 3.58 -35.73
C LEU A 33 13.58 2.75 -36.51
N GLY A 34 13.21 1.57 -36.00
CA GLY A 34 12.16 0.76 -36.60
C GLY A 34 10.78 1.42 -36.55
N GLU A 35 10.47 2.23 -35.54
CA GLU A 35 9.22 2.98 -35.44
C GLU A 35 9.25 4.24 -36.30
N VAL A 36 10.40 4.94 -36.34
CA VAL A 36 10.62 6.08 -37.24
C VAL A 36 10.40 5.67 -38.70
N VAL A 37 11.02 4.58 -39.14
CA VAL A 37 10.85 4.06 -40.51
C VAL A 37 9.39 3.68 -40.78
N ARG A 38 8.69 3.06 -39.82
CA ARG A 38 7.25 2.75 -39.98
C ARG A 38 6.40 4.01 -40.09
N GLY A 39 6.67 5.04 -39.28
CA GLY A 39 5.99 6.33 -39.38
C GLY A 39 6.21 7.01 -40.73
N TYR A 40 7.38 6.83 -41.36
CA TYR A 40 7.59 7.27 -42.73
C TYR A 40 6.70 6.50 -43.72
N LEU A 41 6.56 5.18 -43.57
CA LEU A 41 5.72 4.34 -44.43
C LEU A 41 4.24 4.75 -44.43
N ASP A 42 3.76 5.36 -43.34
CA ASP A 42 2.40 5.90 -43.22
C ASP A 42 2.20 7.18 -44.06
N SER A 43 3.29 7.81 -44.52
CA SER A 43 3.28 8.99 -45.39
C SER A 43 3.54 8.60 -46.85
N PRO A 44 2.53 8.60 -47.74
CA PRO A 44 2.67 8.14 -49.13
C PRO A 44 3.72 8.90 -49.95
N ASN A 45 3.97 10.17 -49.58
CA ASN A 45 4.89 11.05 -50.29
C ASN A 45 6.34 10.99 -49.80
N HIS A 46 6.62 10.26 -48.71
CA HIS A 46 7.96 10.19 -48.15
C HIS A 46 8.90 9.34 -49.07
N PRO A 47 10.16 9.75 -49.31
CA PRO A 47 11.08 9.01 -50.18
C PRO A 47 11.26 7.54 -49.77
N ILE A 48 11.31 7.26 -48.46
CA ILE A 48 11.39 5.88 -47.92
C ILE A 48 10.18 5.04 -48.32
N THR A 49 8.98 5.63 -48.30
CA THR A 49 7.73 4.94 -48.69
C THR A 49 7.68 4.63 -50.17
N LYS A 50 8.15 5.56 -51.01
CA LYS A 50 8.19 5.35 -52.46
C LYS A 50 9.19 4.27 -52.86
N ASN A 51 10.35 4.24 -52.21
CA ASN A 51 11.47 3.41 -52.67
C ASN A 51 11.58 2.07 -51.95
N TYR A 52 11.06 1.93 -50.72
CA TYR A 52 11.36 0.77 -49.86
C TYR A 52 10.13 0.13 -49.19
N LYS A 53 8.90 0.57 -49.46
CA LYS A 53 7.68 0.03 -48.81
C LYS A 53 7.51 -1.47 -49.00
N GLU A 54 7.62 -1.97 -50.23
CA GLU A 54 7.51 -3.41 -50.52
C GLU A 54 8.68 -4.20 -49.89
N PHE A 55 9.89 -3.64 -49.98
CA PHE A 55 11.10 -4.24 -49.41
C PHE A 55 11.00 -4.43 -47.89
N ILE A 56 10.50 -3.43 -47.16
CA ILE A 56 10.29 -3.49 -45.71
C ILE A 56 9.13 -4.45 -45.36
N SER A 57 8.04 -4.48 -46.12
CA SER A 57 6.91 -5.40 -45.87
C SER A 57 7.31 -6.88 -45.98
N GLN A 58 8.38 -7.19 -46.73
CA GLN A 58 8.95 -8.54 -46.83
C GLN A 58 9.90 -8.88 -45.67
N GLY A 59 10.07 -7.97 -44.71
CA GLY A 59 10.95 -8.14 -43.56
C GLY A 59 12.43 -7.89 -43.85
N ASN A 60 12.78 -7.28 -45.00
CA ASN A 60 14.16 -6.94 -45.33
C ASN A 60 14.64 -5.72 -44.54
N LEU A 61 15.94 -5.67 -44.25
CA LEU A 61 16.58 -4.54 -43.58
C LEU A 61 16.96 -3.49 -44.62
N LEU A 62 16.62 -2.22 -44.35
CA LEU A 62 17.06 -1.10 -45.19
C LEU A 62 18.59 -1.08 -45.34
N PRO A 63 19.10 -0.61 -46.49
CA PRO A 63 20.54 -0.40 -46.69
C PRO A 63 21.19 0.44 -45.57
N ASP A 64 22.46 0.13 -45.25
CA ASP A 64 23.17 0.72 -44.11
C ASP A 64 23.34 2.23 -44.24
N ASP A 65 23.57 2.74 -45.45
CA ASP A 65 23.68 4.17 -45.79
C ASP A 65 22.36 4.92 -45.55
N VAL A 66 21.24 4.31 -45.95
CA VAL A 66 19.89 4.87 -45.74
C VAL A 66 19.57 4.94 -44.25
N ILE A 67 19.83 3.87 -43.49
CA ILE A 67 19.60 3.85 -42.04
C ILE A 67 20.54 4.84 -41.32
N LYS A 68 21.80 4.95 -41.76
CA LYS A 68 22.75 5.94 -41.21
C LYS A 68 22.23 7.35 -41.40
N GLN A 69 21.72 7.69 -42.59
CA GLN A 69 21.14 9.00 -42.86
C GLN A 69 19.94 9.30 -41.96
N ILE A 70 19.00 8.35 -41.82
CA ILE A 70 17.84 8.50 -40.92
C ILE A 70 18.32 8.71 -39.48
N LEU A 71 19.32 7.96 -39.02
CA LEU A 71 19.87 8.14 -37.69
C LEU A 71 20.50 9.51 -37.49
N GLN A 72 21.25 10.02 -38.48
CA GLN A 72 21.81 11.38 -38.44
C GLN A 72 20.71 12.44 -38.33
N GLU A 73 19.65 12.33 -39.14
CA GLU A 73 18.51 13.25 -39.12
C GLU A 73 17.75 13.21 -37.78
N GLU A 74 17.50 12.02 -37.23
CA GLU A 74 16.77 11.87 -35.96
C GLU A 74 17.60 12.32 -34.76
N LEU A 75 18.91 12.05 -34.74
CA LEU A 75 19.79 12.57 -33.68
C LEU A 75 19.92 14.10 -33.77
N ALA A 76 19.90 14.68 -34.98
CA ALA A 76 19.91 16.13 -35.16
C ALA A 76 18.64 16.82 -34.64
N LYS A 77 17.50 16.11 -34.59
CA LYS A 77 16.25 16.61 -33.99
C LYS A 77 16.29 16.69 -32.46
N ILE A 78 17.24 16.00 -31.81
CA ILE A 78 17.39 16.02 -30.35
C ILE A 78 18.15 17.28 -29.94
N SER A 79 17.41 18.33 -29.61
CA SER A 79 17.96 19.66 -29.30
C SER A 79 18.68 19.75 -27.94
N ASP A 80 18.37 18.86 -27.00
CA ASP A 80 18.96 18.87 -25.67
C ASP A 80 20.29 18.11 -25.61
N LYS A 81 21.39 18.87 -25.45
CA LYS A 81 22.76 18.33 -25.37
C LYS A 81 22.98 17.45 -24.13
N ASN A 82 22.12 17.52 -23.11
CA ASN A 82 22.18 16.69 -21.90
C ASN A 82 21.25 15.48 -21.94
N SER A 83 20.62 15.18 -23.09
CA SER A 83 19.80 13.98 -23.24
C SER A 83 20.64 12.69 -23.26
N ILE A 84 20.03 11.63 -22.73
CA ILE A 84 20.48 10.24 -22.80
C ILE A 84 19.63 9.53 -23.85
N VAL A 85 20.20 9.25 -25.01
CA VAL A 85 19.51 8.61 -26.12
C VAL A 85 19.61 7.10 -26.00
N LEU A 86 18.46 6.45 -25.82
CA LEU A 86 18.31 5.00 -25.91
C LEU A 86 18.11 4.66 -27.40
N LEU A 87 19.19 4.28 -28.07
CA LEU A 87 19.19 3.94 -29.48
C LEU A 87 18.72 2.48 -29.67
N ASP A 88 17.47 2.31 -30.11
CA ASP A 88 16.84 1.01 -30.34
C ASP A 88 16.84 0.68 -31.84
N GLY A 89 17.57 -0.38 -32.18
CA GLY A 89 17.57 -0.95 -33.52
C GLY A 89 18.77 -0.62 -34.41
N TYR A 90 19.80 0.07 -33.90
CA TYR A 90 21.11 0.28 -34.55
C TYR A 90 22.21 0.36 -33.49
N PRO A 91 23.41 -0.18 -33.72
CA PRO A 91 23.82 -1.00 -34.87
C PRO A 91 23.31 -2.44 -34.76
N ARG A 92 23.18 -3.12 -35.91
CA ARG A 92 22.84 -4.55 -36.02
C ARG A 92 23.94 -5.40 -36.64
N THR A 93 24.89 -4.77 -37.34
CA THR A 93 26.06 -5.38 -37.99
C THR A 93 27.34 -4.71 -37.50
N LEU A 94 28.49 -5.38 -37.68
CA LEU A 94 29.78 -4.80 -37.32
C LEU A 94 30.09 -3.54 -38.14
N ALA A 95 29.76 -3.54 -39.44
CA ALA A 95 29.92 -2.37 -40.30
C ALA A 95 29.15 -1.15 -39.77
N GLN A 96 27.88 -1.34 -39.39
CA GLN A 96 27.08 -0.28 -38.76
C GLN A 96 27.69 0.22 -37.45
N TYR A 97 28.29 -0.67 -36.65
CA TYR A 97 28.94 -0.26 -35.40
C TYR A 97 30.24 0.52 -35.64
N ASP A 98 31.02 0.13 -36.64
CA ASP A 98 32.22 0.86 -37.01
C ASP A 98 31.88 2.23 -37.60
N ASP A 99 30.83 2.33 -38.40
CA ASP A 99 30.32 3.61 -38.89
C ASP A 99 29.73 4.47 -37.78
N PHE A 100 29.02 3.86 -36.82
CA PHE A 100 28.58 4.56 -35.61
C PHE A 100 29.76 5.18 -34.86
N LYS A 101 30.83 4.40 -34.63
CA LYS A 101 32.02 4.87 -33.92
C LYS A 101 32.76 5.98 -34.65
N LYS A 102 32.83 5.92 -35.98
CA LYS A 102 33.46 6.98 -36.79
C LYS A 102 32.72 8.31 -36.66
N GLU A 103 31.39 8.26 -36.62
CA GLU A 103 30.55 9.46 -36.65
C GLU A 103 30.28 10.04 -35.25
N TRP A 104 29.97 9.20 -34.28
CA TRP A 104 29.51 9.62 -32.94
C TRP A 104 30.42 9.15 -31.78
N GLY A 105 31.50 8.43 -32.09
CA GLY A 105 32.39 7.86 -31.09
C GLY A 105 31.83 6.59 -30.43
N LYS A 106 32.47 6.16 -29.33
CA LYS A 106 32.01 4.98 -28.59
C LYS A 106 30.69 5.28 -27.87
N PRO A 107 29.74 4.32 -27.82
CA PRO A 107 28.53 4.48 -27.03
C PRO A 107 28.87 4.54 -25.53
N ASP A 108 28.11 5.31 -24.77
CA ASP A 108 28.30 5.49 -23.32
C ASP A 108 27.87 4.25 -22.52
N GLY A 109 26.99 3.42 -23.09
CA GLY A 109 26.56 2.17 -22.49
C GLY A 109 25.81 1.24 -23.45
N LEU A 110 25.58 0.02 -23.00
CA LEU A 110 24.76 -0.98 -23.69
C LEU A 110 23.75 -1.57 -22.70
N ILE A 111 22.47 -1.59 -23.08
CA ILE A 111 21.42 -2.37 -22.42
C ILE A 111 21.10 -3.53 -23.34
N HIS A 112 21.39 -4.76 -22.89
CA HIS A 112 21.07 -5.98 -23.61
C HIS A 112 19.99 -6.76 -22.88
N LEU A 113 18.79 -6.80 -23.46
CA LEU A 113 17.68 -7.61 -22.99
C LEU A 113 17.85 -9.04 -23.52
N ASP A 114 18.43 -9.91 -22.69
CA ASP A 114 18.75 -11.30 -23.02
C ASP A 114 17.60 -12.21 -22.59
N VAL A 115 16.73 -12.53 -23.55
CA VAL A 115 15.50 -13.30 -23.29
C VAL A 115 15.65 -14.68 -23.88
N ASN A 116 15.22 -15.69 -23.12
CA ASN A 116 15.28 -17.07 -23.60
C ASN A 116 14.37 -17.28 -24.84
N LYS A 117 14.70 -18.29 -25.64
CA LYS A 117 14.04 -18.55 -26.94
C LYS A 117 12.55 -18.90 -26.79
N GLU A 118 12.17 -19.58 -25.71
CA GLU A 118 10.80 -20.02 -25.46
C GLU A 118 9.90 -18.81 -25.19
N THR A 119 10.33 -17.91 -24.30
CA THR A 119 9.64 -16.65 -23.99
C THR A 119 9.57 -15.72 -25.21
N LEU A 120 10.62 -15.65 -26.03
CA LEU A 120 10.59 -14.88 -27.29
C LEU A 120 9.53 -15.41 -28.25
N ASN A 121 9.48 -16.73 -28.46
CA ASN A 121 8.48 -17.35 -29.33
C ASN A 121 7.07 -17.11 -28.80
N GLN A 122 6.84 -17.28 -27.50
CA GLN A 122 5.54 -16.99 -26.88
C GLN A 122 5.12 -15.53 -27.11
N ARG A 123 5.99 -14.56 -26.80
CA ARG A 123 5.70 -13.13 -26.99
C ARG A 123 5.46 -12.73 -28.44
N LEU A 124 6.09 -13.44 -29.38
CA LEU A 124 5.90 -13.20 -30.82
C LEU A 124 4.60 -13.84 -31.34
N LEU A 125 4.18 -14.98 -30.76
CA LEU A 125 2.90 -15.65 -31.07
C LEU A 125 1.69 -14.91 -30.51
N GLU A 126 1.83 -14.27 -29.35
CA GLU A 126 0.78 -13.45 -28.70
C GLU A 126 0.58 -12.07 -29.39
N ARG A 127 1.38 -11.76 -30.42
CA ARG A 127 1.42 -10.45 -31.08
C ARG A 127 0.81 -10.40 -32.52
N PRO A 128 -0.24 -11.15 -32.90
CA PRO A 128 -0.74 -11.09 -34.27
C PRO A 128 -1.46 -9.76 -34.55
N ASN A 129 -1.23 -9.19 -35.74
CA ASN A 129 -1.90 -8.02 -36.35
C ASN A 129 -1.52 -6.61 -35.84
N SER A 130 -0.38 -6.42 -35.15
CA SER A 130 0.06 -5.06 -34.75
C SER A 130 0.87 -4.29 -35.81
N ARG A 131 1.48 -4.99 -36.79
CA ARG A 131 2.36 -4.38 -37.80
C ARG A 131 2.22 -5.04 -39.17
N LEU A 132 2.44 -4.26 -40.22
CA LEU A 132 2.40 -4.70 -41.63
C LEU A 132 3.47 -5.77 -41.96
N ASP A 133 4.55 -5.88 -41.15
CA ASP A 133 5.68 -6.80 -41.33
C ASP A 133 5.67 -8.04 -40.41
N ASP A 134 4.61 -8.26 -39.64
CA ASP A 134 4.51 -9.36 -38.67
C ASP A 134 3.99 -10.69 -39.30
N ASN A 135 4.64 -11.18 -40.37
CA ASN A 135 4.39 -12.53 -40.90
C ASN A 135 5.38 -13.58 -40.36
N GLN A 136 4.99 -14.86 -40.31
CA GLN A 136 5.80 -15.93 -39.69
C GLN A 136 7.19 -16.08 -40.33
N GLU A 137 7.32 -15.84 -41.65
CA GLU A 137 8.61 -15.90 -42.32
C GLU A 137 9.52 -14.73 -41.95
N ALA A 138 8.98 -13.52 -41.88
CA ALA A 138 9.70 -12.31 -41.47
C ALA A 138 10.19 -12.41 -40.02
N ILE A 139 9.36 -12.95 -39.11
CA ILE A 139 9.75 -13.21 -37.72
C ILE A 139 10.94 -14.19 -37.66
N LYS A 140 10.86 -15.31 -38.40
CA LYS A 140 11.97 -16.28 -38.47
C LYS A 140 13.25 -15.66 -39.02
N ARG A 141 13.17 -14.91 -40.12
CA ARG A 141 14.33 -14.22 -40.73
C ARG A 141 14.98 -13.25 -39.75
N ARG A 142 14.19 -12.44 -39.02
CA ARG A 142 14.69 -11.47 -38.03
C ARG A 142 15.32 -12.15 -36.81
N LEU A 143 14.78 -13.28 -36.37
CA LEU A 143 15.36 -14.07 -35.28
C LEU A 143 16.69 -14.71 -35.71
N SER A 144 16.77 -15.29 -36.91
CA SER A 144 18.03 -15.84 -37.44
C SER A 144 19.09 -14.75 -37.56
N PHE A 145 18.74 -13.62 -38.20
CA PHE A 145 19.66 -12.48 -38.33
C PHE A 145 20.17 -11.97 -36.98
N TYR A 146 19.29 -11.91 -35.97
CA TYR A 146 19.71 -11.55 -34.62
C TYR A 146 20.71 -12.55 -34.04
N GLN A 147 20.48 -13.85 -34.17
CA GLN A 147 21.37 -14.88 -33.63
C GLN A 147 22.71 -14.93 -34.37
N ASP A 148 22.67 -14.85 -35.70
CA ASP A 148 23.83 -15.09 -36.57
C ASP A 148 24.70 -13.83 -36.70
N THR A 149 24.12 -12.64 -36.55
CA THR A 149 24.81 -11.36 -36.81
C THR A 149 24.81 -10.43 -35.59
N THR A 150 23.64 -10.05 -35.08
CA THR A 150 23.55 -9.04 -34.02
C THR A 150 24.08 -9.53 -32.68
N LYS A 151 23.79 -10.78 -32.27
CA LYS A 151 24.24 -11.32 -30.98
C LYS A 151 25.77 -11.45 -30.89
N PRO A 152 26.50 -11.95 -31.91
CA PRO A 152 27.96 -11.86 -31.96
C PRO A 152 28.49 -10.43 -31.82
N LEU A 153 27.89 -9.47 -32.53
CA LEU A 153 28.23 -8.06 -32.39
C LEU A 153 28.02 -7.56 -30.96
N LEU A 154 26.89 -7.87 -30.32
CA LEU A 154 26.62 -7.46 -28.94
C LEU A 154 27.65 -8.04 -27.97
N ASN A 155 28.14 -9.26 -28.19
CA ASN A 155 29.21 -9.82 -27.37
C ASN A 155 30.52 -9.05 -27.55
N HIS A 156 30.85 -8.63 -28.78
CA HIS A 156 31.98 -7.74 -29.04
C HIS A 156 31.83 -6.39 -28.33
N ILE A 157 30.66 -5.74 -28.44
CA ILE A 157 30.38 -4.46 -27.76
C ILE A 157 30.42 -4.62 -26.23
N LYS A 158 29.91 -5.72 -25.68
CA LYS A 158 29.99 -6.01 -24.23
C LYS A 158 31.43 -6.10 -23.76
N GLN A 159 32.29 -6.79 -24.51
CA GLN A 159 33.72 -6.87 -24.19
C GLN A 159 34.39 -5.50 -24.26
N GLU A 160 34.04 -4.69 -25.26
CA GLU A 160 34.59 -3.34 -25.43
C GLU A 160 34.15 -2.38 -24.30
N LEU A 161 32.88 -2.43 -23.89
CA LEU A 161 32.30 -1.52 -22.88
C LEU A 161 32.49 -1.99 -21.43
N GLY A 162 32.80 -3.27 -21.20
CA GLY A 162 33.02 -3.83 -19.88
C GLY A 162 31.84 -3.57 -18.93
N LYS A 163 32.11 -2.84 -17.83
CA LYS A 163 31.11 -2.51 -16.80
C LYS A 163 29.96 -1.62 -17.31
N ASN A 164 30.12 -0.97 -18.47
CA ASN A 164 29.08 -0.14 -19.07
C ASN A 164 28.07 -0.94 -19.91
N ALA A 165 28.23 -2.26 -20.00
CA ALA A 165 27.26 -3.17 -20.59
C ALA A 165 26.39 -3.83 -19.52
N ILE A 166 25.12 -3.46 -19.50
CA ILE A 166 24.08 -3.98 -18.61
C ILE A 166 23.33 -5.08 -19.35
N VAL A 167 23.39 -6.31 -18.83
CA VAL A 167 22.66 -7.46 -19.37
C VAL A 167 21.56 -7.83 -18.41
N VAL A 168 20.32 -7.88 -18.90
CA VAL A 168 19.14 -8.17 -18.08
C VAL A 168 18.34 -9.29 -18.73
N ASN A 169 18.01 -10.30 -17.94
CA ASN A 169 16.99 -11.26 -18.33
C ASN A 169 15.61 -10.68 -18.01
N THR A 170 14.75 -10.57 -19.02
CA THR A 170 13.43 -9.92 -18.90
C THR A 170 12.29 -10.89 -18.59
N ASP A 171 12.55 -11.95 -17.82
CA ASP A 171 11.49 -12.88 -17.39
C ASP A 171 10.57 -12.25 -16.31
N GLU A 172 10.94 -11.08 -15.78
CA GLU A 172 10.20 -10.30 -14.78
C GLU A 172 9.26 -9.23 -15.39
N SER A 173 8.49 -8.52 -14.55
CA SER A 173 7.58 -7.47 -15.01
C SER A 173 8.32 -6.27 -15.63
N VAL A 174 7.62 -5.54 -16.51
CA VAL A 174 8.17 -4.35 -17.19
C VAL A 174 8.68 -3.31 -16.19
N ARG A 175 7.95 -3.12 -15.09
CA ARG A 175 8.26 -2.15 -14.03
C ARG A 175 9.51 -2.53 -13.24
N ALA A 176 9.65 -3.80 -12.84
CA ALA A 176 10.85 -4.27 -12.13
C ALA A 176 12.10 -4.14 -13.00
N THR A 177 11.99 -4.56 -14.27
CA THR A 177 13.06 -4.46 -15.25
C THR A 177 13.47 -3.00 -15.47
N SER A 178 12.52 -2.07 -15.62
CA SER A 178 12.83 -0.65 -15.84
C SER A 178 13.47 0.03 -14.62
N PHE A 179 13.04 -0.30 -13.39
CA PHE A 179 13.71 0.20 -12.18
C PHE A 179 15.14 -0.33 -12.05
N TYR A 180 15.35 -1.62 -12.32
CA TYR A 180 16.68 -2.20 -12.34
C TYR A 180 17.58 -1.53 -13.38
N LEU A 181 17.05 -1.31 -14.60
CA LEU A 181 17.77 -0.62 -15.67
C LEU A 181 18.11 0.83 -15.25
N TYR A 182 17.14 1.57 -14.71
CA TYR A 182 17.36 2.94 -14.25
C TYR A 182 18.45 3.02 -13.17
N ALA A 183 18.38 2.15 -12.14
CA ALA A 183 19.39 2.09 -11.09
C ALA A 183 20.77 1.64 -11.61
N SER A 184 20.80 0.73 -12.58
CA SER A 184 22.06 0.26 -13.19
C SER A 184 22.70 1.35 -14.04
N LEU A 185 21.90 2.12 -14.76
CA LEU A 185 22.35 3.27 -15.55
C LEU A 185 22.94 4.38 -14.69
N GLN A 186 22.41 4.59 -13.48
CA GLN A 186 22.98 5.54 -12.52
C GLN A 186 24.40 5.18 -12.06
N ARG A 187 24.86 3.94 -12.26
CA ARG A 187 26.23 3.52 -11.90
C ARG A 187 27.26 3.85 -12.97
N LEU A 188 26.82 4.20 -14.18
CA LEU A 188 27.71 4.57 -15.27
C LEU A 188 28.13 6.02 -15.07
N SER A 189 29.41 6.32 -14.84
CA SER A 189 29.87 7.69 -14.51
C SER A 189 29.40 8.74 -15.51
N SER A 190 29.45 8.44 -16.81
CA SER A 190 29.00 9.33 -17.90
C SER A 190 27.49 9.63 -17.87
N ILE A 191 26.69 8.74 -17.29
CA ILE A 191 25.23 8.86 -17.13
C ILE A 191 24.90 9.43 -15.75
N HIS A 192 25.64 9.01 -14.73
CA HIS A 192 25.56 9.50 -13.37
C HIS A 192 25.71 11.01 -13.34
N ASP A 193 26.70 11.59 -14.03
CA ASP A 193 26.89 13.04 -14.07
C ASP A 193 25.71 13.77 -14.74
N VAL A 194 25.08 13.15 -15.74
CA VAL A 194 23.90 13.70 -16.43
C VAL A 194 22.64 13.61 -15.56
N LEU A 195 22.54 12.55 -14.74
CA LEU A 195 21.44 12.31 -13.80
C LEU A 195 21.64 13.03 -12.45
N GLN A 196 22.88 13.26 -11.99
CA GLN A 196 23.23 13.92 -10.72
C GLN A 196 23.32 15.44 -10.82
N LYS A 197 23.55 15.99 -12.02
CA LYS A 197 23.44 17.45 -12.23
C LYS A 197 22.05 18.02 -11.95
N GLU A 198 21.09 17.17 -11.56
CA GLU A 198 19.94 17.56 -10.77
C GLU A 198 20.07 17.07 -9.30
N GLN A 199 20.68 17.89 -8.43
CA GLN A 199 19.80 18.43 -7.38
C GLN A 199 18.68 19.09 -8.15
N VAL A 200 17.44 18.70 -7.91
CA VAL A 200 16.26 19.26 -8.56
C VAL A 200 16.28 20.80 -8.37
N LEU A 201 17.00 21.50 -9.24
CA LEU A 201 16.58 22.77 -9.77
C LEU A 201 15.48 22.35 -10.71
N LEU A 202 14.29 22.26 -10.11
CA LEU A 202 13.06 22.59 -10.79
C LEU A 202 13.45 23.63 -11.84
N LYS A 203 13.25 23.32 -13.13
CA LYS A 203 12.84 24.42 -14.00
C LYS A 203 11.80 25.14 -13.16
N GLN A 204 11.96 26.43 -12.96
CA GLN A 204 10.77 27.25 -12.82
C GLN A 204 10.00 26.97 -14.12
N GLU A 205 9.25 25.86 -14.15
CA GLU A 205 7.93 25.88 -14.74
C GLU A 205 7.37 27.15 -14.14
N GLU A 206 7.20 28.17 -14.98
CA GLU A 206 6.42 29.33 -14.57
C GLU A 206 5.19 28.73 -13.90
N GLU A 207 5.08 28.93 -12.59
CA GLU A 207 4.02 28.28 -11.86
C GLU A 207 2.73 28.68 -12.58
N PRO A 208 1.97 27.70 -13.11
CA PRO A 208 0.80 28.02 -13.88
C PRO A 208 -0.06 28.94 -13.01
N SER A 209 -0.54 30.02 -13.62
CA SER A 209 -1.18 31.08 -12.86
C SER A 209 -2.31 30.49 -12.01
N ALA A 210 -2.34 30.89 -10.73
CA ALA A 210 -3.47 30.56 -9.86
C ALA A 210 -4.72 31.35 -10.25
N GLN A 211 -4.59 32.41 -11.05
CA GLN A 211 -5.74 33.20 -11.49
C GLN A 211 -6.68 32.36 -12.35
N ILE A 212 -7.98 32.56 -12.17
CA ILE A 212 -8.99 31.89 -12.99
C ILE A 212 -8.92 32.39 -14.42
N LYS A 213 -8.36 31.58 -15.32
CA LYS A 213 -8.26 31.92 -16.74
C LYS A 213 -9.57 31.62 -17.47
N PRO A 214 -10.19 32.59 -18.17
CA PRO A 214 -11.36 32.31 -19.00
C PRO A 214 -10.94 31.51 -20.24
N ILE A 215 -11.65 30.43 -20.53
CA ILE A 215 -11.43 29.58 -21.71
C ILE A 215 -12.73 29.45 -22.52
N GLY A 216 -12.60 29.13 -23.80
CA GLY A 216 -13.74 28.82 -24.65
C GLY A 216 -14.34 27.45 -24.30
N PHE A 217 -15.67 27.35 -24.22
CA PHE A 217 -16.37 26.07 -24.03
C PHE A 217 -15.99 25.01 -25.08
N THR A 218 -15.68 25.42 -26.31
CA THR A 218 -15.18 24.54 -27.37
C THR A 218 -13.85 23.87 -27.02
N SER A 219 -12.98 24.53 -26.26
CA SER A 219 -11.72 23.93 -25.80
C SER A 219 -11.98 22.79 -24.81
N MET A 220 -12.96 22.98 -23.90
CA MET A 220 -13.41 21.92 -23.01
C MET A 220 -13.98 20.73 -23.79
N LEU A 221 -14.89 20.99 -24.75
CA LEU A 221 -15.48 19.93 -25.58
C LEU A 221 -14.45 19.15 -26.39
N VAL A 222 -13.48 19.84 -27.00
CA VAL A 222 -12.41 19.19 -27.79
C VAL A 222 -11.56 18.28 -26.91
N GLN A 223 -11.18 18.72 -25.72
CA GLN A 223 -10.38 17.88 -24.82
C GLN A 223 -11.19 16.71 -24.24
N CYS A 224 -12.48 16.92 -23.93
CA CYS A 224 -13.39 15.82 -23.58
C CYS A 224 -13.52 14.78 -24.71
N TRP A 225 -13.63 15.22 -25.96
CA TRP A 225 -13.72 14.32 -27.11
C TRP A 225 -12.41 13.57 -27.38
N LYS A 226 -11.27 14.24 -27.23
CA LYS A 226 -9.94 13.63 -27.44
C LYS A 226 -9.58 12.59 -26.40
N THR A 227 -9.85 12.89 -25.13
CA THR A 227 -9.34 12.06 -24.03
C THR A 227 -10.37 11.04 -23.54
N GLY A 228 -11.67 11.29 -23.72
CA GLY A 228 -12.76 10.45 -23.21
C GLY A 228 -12.83 10.38 -21.67
N ILE A 229 -11.97 11.11 -20.96
CA ILE A 229 -11.81 11.09 -19.51
C ILE A 229 -11.74 12.52 -18.99
N GLU A 230 -12.63 12.87 -18.05
CA GLU A 230 -12.76 14.22 -17.51
C GLU A 230 -11.44 14.74 -16.90
N TYR A 231 -10.71 13.89 -16.15
CA TYR A 231 -9.43 14.27 -15.53
C TYR A 231 -8.35 14.59 -16.56
N SER A 232 -8.22 13.73 -17.56
CA SER A 232 -7.27 13.92 -18.63
C SER A 232 -7.63 15.18 -19.44
N SER A 233 -8.93 15.45 -19.61
CA SER A 233 -9.42 16.68 -20.27
C SER A 233 -9.05 17.93 -19.49
N ILE A 234 -9.30 17.95 -18.18
CA ILE A 234 -8.99 19.08 -17.29
C ILE A 234 -7.48 19.33 -17.28
N ARG A 235 -6.66 18.28 -17.14
CA ARG A 235 -5.19 18.41 -17.18
C ARG A 235 -4.69 18.92 -18.54
N ALA A 236 -5.27 18.44 -19.64
CA ALA A 236 -4.92 18.94 -20.97
C ALA A 236 -5.25 20.43 -21.11
N ILE A 237 -6.38 20.89 -20.58
CA ILE A 237 -6.75 22.32 -20.57
C ILE A 237 -5.79 23.14 -19.72
N GLN A 238 -5.47 22.67 -18.51
CA GLN A 238 -4.55 23.36 -17.61
C GLN A 238 -3.16 23.52 -18.24
N ALA A 239 -2.70 22.49 -18.94
CA ALA A 239 -1.45 22.52 -19.71
C ALA A 239 -1.53 23.48 -20.91
N ASP A 240 -2.59 23.38 -21.74
CA ASP A 240 -2.80 24.21 -22.93
C ASP A 240 -2.87 25.71 -22.58
N TYR A 241 -3.51 26.02 -21.45
CA TYR A 241 -3.74 27.39 -20.99
C TYR A 241 -2.74 27.87 -19.93
N GLN A 242 -1.77 27.05 -19.54
CA GLN A 242 -0.77 27.35 -18.49
C GLN A 242 -1.41 27.95 -17.22
N THR A 243 -2.46 27.30 -16.74
CA THR A 243 -3.25 27.76 -15.59
C THR A 243 -3.61 26.61 -14.67
N LYS A 244 -3.68 26.87 -13.37
CA LYS A 244 -4.22 25.91 -12.39
C LYS A 244 -5.75 25.96 -12.41
N ASN A 245 -6.30 27.18 -12.46
CA ASN A 245 -7.73 27.44 -12.36
C ASN A 245 -8.27 28.03 -13.67
N PHE A 246 -9.47 27.64 -14.08
CA PHE A 246 -10.08 28.16 -15.31
C PHE A 246 -11.60 28.26 -15.22
N SER A 247 -12.20 29.04 -16.11
CA SER A 247 -13.65 29.15 -16.21
C SER A 247 -14.14 29.22 -17.63
N PHE A 248 -15.37 28.77 -17.87
CA PHE A 248 -16.07 28.92 -19.14
C PHE A 248 -17.55 29.17 -18.91
N SER A 249 -18.22 29.72 -19.93
CA SER A 249 -19.66 29.96 -19.90
C SER A 249 -20.41 28.82 -20.58
N LEU A 250 -21.50 28.36 -19.97
CA LEU A 250 -22.38 27.33 -20.50
C LEU A 250 -23.83 27.63 -20.11
N PHE A 251 -24.72 27.82 -21.10
CA PHE A 251 -26.14 28.15 -20.91
C PHE A 251 -26.39 29.28 -19.88
N ASN A 252 -25.69 30.41 -20.02
CA ASN A 252 -25.75 31.57 -19.11
C ASN A 252 -25.27 31.31 -17.67
N LYS A 253 -24.69 30.14 -17.39
CA LYS A 253 -24.00 29.86 -16.12
C LYS A 253 -22.49 29.94 -16.32
N ARG A 254 -21.80 30.44 -15.30
CA ARG A 254 -20.34 30.39 -15.22
C ARG A 254 -19.93 29.08 -14.55
N VAL A 255 -19.15 28.27 -15.26
CA VAL A 255 -18.52 27.05 -14.72
C VAL A 255 -17.07 27.37 -14.41
N VAL A 256 -16.62 27.05 -13.20
CA VAL A 256 -15.29 27.38 -12.69
C VAL A 256 -14.63 26.12 -12.17
N TYR A 257 -13.42 25.82 -12.63
CA TYR A 257 -12.59 24.73 -12.12
C TYR A 257 -11.49 25.32 -11.24
N LEU A 258 -11.45 24.87 -9.98
CA LEU A 258 -10.49 25.29 -8.96
C LEU A 258 -9.70 24.10 -8.43
N GLU A 259 -8.39 24.25 -8.27
CA GLU A 259 -7.52 23.25 -7.66
C GLU A 259 -6.52 23.81 -6.65
N THR A 260 -6.35 25.12 -6.59
CA THR A 260 -5.46 25.75 -5.61
C THR A 260 -6.07 25.66 -4.19
N PRO A 261 -5.30 25.28 -3.16
CA PRO A 261 -5.81 25.13 -1.80
C PRO A 261 -6.53 26.37 -1.25
N ALA A 262 -6.01 27.56 -1.55
CA ALA A 262 -6.57 28.82 -1.06
C ALA A 262 -7.98 29.08 -1.63
N GLU A 263 -8.15 28.98 -2.95
CA GLU A 263 -9.43 29.25 -3.61
C GLU A 263 -10.46 28.16 -3.31
N VAL A 264 -10.03 26.89 -3.28
CA VAL A 264 -10.90 25.78 -2.87
C VAL A 264 -11.41 25.99 -1.45
N LYS A 265 -10.54 26.35 -0.50
CA LYS A 265 -10.93 26.65 0.88
C LYS A 265 -11.92 27.81 0.95
N LYS A 266 -11.66 28.89 0.21
CA LYS A 266 -12.53 30.08 0.21
C LYS A 266 -13.93 29.80 -0.34
N VAL A 267 -14.04 28.95 -1.37
CA VAL A 267 -15.35 28.48 -1.87
C VAL A 267 -16.04 27.55 -0.86
N LEU A 268 -15.30 26.70 -0.16
CA LEU A 268 -15.86 25.81 0.87
C LEU A 268 -16.28 26.54 2.15
N GLU A 269 -15.71 27.70 2.45
CA GLU A 269 -16.12 28.60 3.54
C GLU A 269 -17.30 29.50 3.14
N GLY A 270 -17.50 29.73 1.84
CA GLY A 270 -18.59 30.54 1.31
C GLY A 270 -19.92 29.79 1.23
N ASN A 271 -21.01 30.56 1.30
CA ASN A 271 -22.38 30.02 1.18
C ASN A 271 -22.58 29.38 -0.20
N SER A 272 -22.67 28.05 -0.21
CA SER A 272 -22.88 27.26 -1.41
C SER A 272 -23.61 25.95 -1.12
N HIS A 273 -24.34 25.46 -2.11
CA HIS A 273 -25.02 24.17 -2.06
C HIS A 273 -24.35 23.10 -2.94
N LEU A 274 -24.73 21.84 -2.69
CA LEU A 274 -24.22 20.71 -3.48
C LEU A 274 -24.60 20.87 -4.94
N GLY A 275 -23.65 20.59 -5.83
CA GLY A 275 -23.93 20.55 -7.27
C GLY A 275 -24.89 19.43 -7.64
N TYR A 276 -25.44 19.54 -8.85
CA TYR A 276 -26.57 18.73 -9.32
C TYR A 276 -26.38 17.22 -9.14
N VAL A 277 -25.21 16.67 -9.47
CA VAL A 277 -24.95 15.22 -9.38
C VAL A 277 -25.15 14.69 -7.94
N TYR A 278 -24.60 15.38 -6.94
CA TYR A 278 -24.77 15.00 -5.53
C TYR A 278 -26.21 15.19 -5.07
N LYS A 279 -26.86 16.31 -5.45
CA LYS A 279 -28.26 16.56 -5.11
C LYS A 279 -29.19 15.47 -5.67
N HIS A 280 -28.98 15.04 -6.91
CA HIS A 280 -29.74 13.95 -7.52
C HIS A 280 -29.47 12.60 -6.84
N PHE A 281 -28.22 12.33 -6.46
CA PHE A 281 -27.87 11.14 -5.69
C PHE A 281 -28.56 11.11 -4.33
N SER A 282 -28.52 12.22 -3.57
CA SER A 282 -29.24 12.37 -2.30
C SER A 282 -30.75 12.17 -2.50
N THR A 283 -31.32 12.77 -3.54
CA THR A 283 -32.75 12.63 -3.87
C THR A 283 -33.12 11.19 -4.21
N ALA A 284 -32.31 10.49 -5.01
CA ALA A 284 -32.54 9.10 -5.40
C ALA A 284 -32.41 8.13 -4.20
N ALA A 285 -31.51 8.44 -3.26
CA ALA A 285 -31.42 7.74 -1.98
C ALA A 285 -32.54 8.12 -0.99
N GLY A 286 -33.35 9.14 -1.30
CA GLY A 286 -34.39 9.67 -0.42
C GLY A 286 -33.83 10.32 0.84
N LEU A 287 -32.64 10.92 0.77
CA LEU A 287 -32.05 11.69 1.87
C LEU A 287 -32.76 13.05 1.97
N LYS A 288 -33.21 13.42 3.17
CA LYS A 288 -33.91 14.69 3.42
C LYS A 288 -33.00 15.75 3.99
N TYR A 289 -31.95 15.33 4.68
CA TYR A 289 -30.96 16.23 5.26
C TYR A 289 -29.78 16.35 4.29
N ASP A 290 -29.89 17.29 3.35
CA ASP A 290 -28.85 17.53 2.33
C ASP A 290 -27.65 18.23 2.99
N PHE A 291 -26.49 17.61 2.93
CA PHE A 291 -25.29 18.04 3.66
C PHE A 291 -24.60 19.21 2.95
N LEU A 292 -25.19 20.41 3.08
CA LEU A 292 -24.55 21.67 2.72
C LEU A 292 -23.19 21.79 3.46
N ALA A 293 -22.16 22.28 2.77
CA ALA A 293 -20.83 22.47 3.38
C ALA A 293 -20.84 23.46 4.55
N THR A 294 -21.86 24.31 4.57
CA THR A 294 -22.12 25.42 5.48
C THR A 294 -23.62 25.67 5.41
N ASP A 295 -24.34 25.59 6.52
CA ASP A 295 -25.70 26.14 6.56
C ASP A 295 -25.57 27.68 6.47
N PRO A 296 -26.22 28.35 5.51
CA PRO A 296 -26.19 29.81 5.38
C PRO A 296 -26.79 30.55 6.59
N ASN A 297 -27.50 29.85 7.47
CA ASN A 297 -28.07 30.39 8.69
C ASN A 297 -27.03 30.42 9.82
N SER A 298 -26.90 31.57 10.49
CA SER A 298 -26.08 31.82 11.69
C SER A 298 -25.68 30.54 12.44
N GLU A 299 -24.41 30.12 12.29
CA GLU A 299 -23.85 28.93 12.96
C GLU A 299 -24.04 28.95 14.49
N ASN A 300 -24.36 30.13 15.04
CA ASN A 300 -24.51 30.37 16.46
C ASN A 300 -25.91 30.07 17.02
N SER A 301 -26.95 29.85 16.22
CA SER A 301 -28.32 29.58 16.72
C SER A 301 -28.89 28.23 16.25
N PHE A 302 -29.62 27.53 17.14
CA PHE A 302 -30.31 26.27 16.79
C PHE A 302 -31.64 26.49 16.07
N LYS A 303 -32.14 27.73 16.09
CA LYS A 303 -33.29 28.15 15.30
C LYS A 303 -32.92 29.37 14.47
N ASP A 304 -33.44 29.45 13.26
CA ASP A 304 -33.27 30.64 12.42
C ASP A 304 -34.25 31.76 12.84
N GLU A 305 -34.24 32.85 12.09
CA GLU A 305 -35.12 34.01 12.30
C GLU A 305 -36.62 33.70 12.12
N HIS A 306 -36.96 32.58 11.48
CA HIS A 306 -38.31 32.07 11.27
C HIS A 306 -38.70 30.98 12.28
N ASN A 307 -37.87 30.73 13.31
CA ASN A 307 -38.05 29.70 14.31
C ASN A 307 -38.00 28.26 13.75
N GLU A 308 -37.42 28.08 12.56
CA GLU A 308 -37.15 26.75 11.98
C GLU A 308 -35.84 26.17 12.55
N VAL A 309 -35.76 24.84 12.65
CA VAL A 309 -34.61 24.16 13.25
C VAL A 309 -33.40 24.17 12.31
N ASN A 310 -32.27 24.65 12.81
CA ASN A 310 -30.97 24.51 12.15
C ASN A 310 -30.46 23.07 12.32
N TYR A 311 -30.82 22.20 11.37
CA TYR A 311 -30.46 20.78 11.39
C TYR A 311 -28.95 20.55 11.27
N TRP A 312 -28.22 21.41 10.56
CA TRP A 312 -26.76 21.30 10.45
C TRP A 312 -26.08 21.46 11.82
N LYS A 313 -26.41 22.54 12.54
CA LYS A 313 -25.85 22.82 13.88
C LYS A 313 -26.19 21.68 14.84
N LEU A 314 -27.44 21.19 14.80
CA LEU A 314 -27.89 20.06 15.59
C LEU A 314 -27.05 18.79 15.33
N ILE A 315 -26.88 18.41 14.06
CA ILE A 315 -26.07 17.25 13.66
C ILE A 315 -24.62 17.44 14.06
N HIS A 316 -24.03 18.61 13.77
CA HIS A 316 -22.64 18.93 14.07
C HIS A 316 -22.34 18.81 15.56
N GLN A 317 -23.18 19.39 16.41
CA GLN A 317 -23.03 19.29 17.86
C GLN A 317 -23.31 17.88 18.38
N GLY A 318 -24.31 17.18 17.83
CA GLY A 318 -24.61 15.80 18.20
C GLY A 318 -23.46 14.85 17.89
N LEU A 319 -22.87 14.94 16.70
CA LEU A 319 -21.68 14.18 16.31
C LEU A 319 -20.45 14.58 17.14
N GLY A 320 -20.24 15.88 17.33
CA GLY A 320 -19.14 16.39 18.15
C GLY A 320 -19.17 15.84 19.58
N LYS A 321 -20.34 15.83 20.22
CA LYS A 321 -20.54 15.18 21.54
C LYS A 321 -20.29 13.68 21.50
N THR A 322 -20.73 13.00 20.45
CA THR A 322 -20.60 11.54 20.31
C THR A 322 -19.15 11.09 20.23
N ILE A 323 -18.29 11.89 19.60
CA ILE A 323 -16.92 11.49 19.22
C ILE A 323 -15.85 12.05 20.18
N LYS A 324 -16.17 13.10 20.95
CA LYS A 324 -15.22 13.87 21.76
C LYS A 324 -14.24 13.01 22.58
N ASP A 325 -14.71 11.89 23.12
CA ASP A 325 -13.94 11.00 24.01
C ASP A 325 -13.80 9.56 23.47
N ASP A 326 -14.02 9.34 22.18
CA ASP A 326 -14.01 8.00 21.57
C ASP A 326 -12.61 7.41 21.35
N GLY A 327 -11.53 8.17 21.60
CA GLY A 327 -10.14 7.76 21.32
C GLY A 327 -9.79 6.36 21.83
N LYS A 328 -10.03 6.08 23.12
CA LYS A 328 -9.77 4.75 23.71
C LYS A 328 -10.59 3.63 23.08
N ARG A 329 -11.82 3.94 22.64
CA ARG A 329 -12.70 2.97 21.95
C ARG A 329 -12.16 2.65 20.57
N ILE A 330 -11.68 3.67 19.85
CA ILE A 330 -11.03 3.54 18.55
C ILE A 330 -9.79 2.67 18.67
N GLU A 331 -8.89 2.99 19.62
CA GLU A 331 -7.66 2.24 19.89
C GLU A 331 -7.96 0.76 20.21
N TYR A 332 -8.91 0.51 21.12
CA TYR A 332 -9.34 -0.84 21.47
C TYR A 332 -9.85 -1.64 20.26
N LEU A 333 -10.69 -1.01 19.41
CA LEU A 333 -11.21 -1.67 18.22
C LEU A 333 -10.10 -1.94 17.20
N ILE A 334 -9.14 -1.02 17.04
CA ILE A 334 -7.96 -1.25 16.17
C ILE A 334 -7.17 -2.45 16.67
N ASP A 335 -6.82 -2.50 17.95
CA ASP A 335 -6.05 -3.59 18.55
C ASP A 335 -6.75 -4.94 18.37
N LYS A 336 -8.06 -4.96 18.69
CA LYS A 336 -8.91 -6.14 18.54
C LYS A 336 -8.93 -6.62 17.10
N GLN A 337 -9.20 -5.73 16.15
CA GLN A 337 -9.39 -6.10 14.75
C GLN A 337 -8.06 -6.47 14.08
N LEU A 338 -6.94 -5.83 14.43
CA LEU A 338 -5.60 -6.23 13.98
C LEU A 338 -5.29 -7.68 14.39
N MET A 339 -5.61 -8.04 15.64
CA MET A 339 -5.39 -9.40 16.14
C MET A 339 -6.29 -10.45 15.47
N GLN A 340 -7.50 -10.06 15.06
CA GLN A 340 -8.47 -10.91 14.38
C GLN A 340 -8.25 -11.02 12.87
N THR A 341 -7.42 -10.16 12.28
CA THR A 341 -7.19 -10.11 10.83
C THR A 341 -5.70 -10.29 10.50
N PHE A 342 -4.89 -9.23 10.57
CA PHE A 342 -3.47 -9.21 10.25
C PHE A 342 -2.66 -10.29 10.97
N PHE A 343 -2.96 -10.50 12.25
CA PHE A 343 -2.23 -11.43 13.09
C PHE A 343 -2.97 -12.75 13.31
N ALA A 344 -4.13 -12.93 12.68
CA ALA A 344 -4.91 -14.16 12.77
C ALA A 344 -4.14 -15.34 12.17
N GLU A 345 -3.58 -15.11 10.98
CA GLU A 345 -2.74 -16.06 10.25
C GLU A 345 -1.33 -15.52 10.06
N LYS A 346 -0.38 -16.40 9.75
CA LYS A 346 1.02 -15.97 9.54
C LYS A 346 1.28 -15.37 8.18
N LYS A 347 0.53 -15.84 7.18
CA LYS A 347 0.60 -15.41 5.80
C LYS A 347 -0.79 -14.97 5.43
N PHE A 348 -0.90 -13.87 4.70
CA PHE A 348 -2.19 -13.33 4.29
C PHE A 348 -2.03 -12.50 3.02
N ILE A 349 -3.16 -12.13 2.42
CA ILE A 349 -3.23 -11.28 1.23
C ILE A 349 -3.54 -9.86 1.70
N LEU A 350 -2.61 -8.93 1.51
CA LEU A 350 -2.57 -7.64 2.22
C LEU A 350 -3.84 -6.80 2.05
N ASP A 351 -4.31 -6.66 0.82
CA ASP A 351 -5.53 -5.93 0.45
C ASP A 351 -6.78 -6.56 1.05
N THR A 352 -6.99 -7.87 0.87
CA THR A 352 -8.16 -8.55 1.42
C THR A 352 -8.18 -8.49 2.94
N THR A 353 -7.02 -8.67 3.58
CA THR A 353 -6.90 -8.58 5.03
C THR A 353 -7.11 -7.14 5.53
N PHE A 354 -6.64 -6.13 4.78
CA PHE A 354 -6.87 -4.74 5.13
C PHE A 354 -8.34 -4.35 5.00
N ASP A 355 -9.03 -4.71 3.91
CA ASP A 355 -10.47 -4.46 3.75
C ASP A 355 -11.28 -5.16 4.85
N ASN A 356 -10.96 -6.42 5.17
CA ASN A 356 -11.62 -7.13 6.28
C ASN A 356 -11.39 -6.46 7.64
N PHE A 357 -10.16 -6.02 7.93
CA PHE A 357 -9.83 -5.27 9.14
C PHE A 357 -10.66 -3.99 9.24
N PHE A 358 -10.65 -3.23 8.16
CA PHE A 358 -11.23 -1.92 8.08
C PHE A 358 -12.77 -1.97 8.14
N CYS A 359 -13.38 -2.86 7.35
CA CYS A 359 -14.82 -3.09 7.38
C CYS A 359 -15.30 -3.64 8.73
N SER A 360 -14.53 -4.54 9.37
CA SER A 360 -14.88 -5.07 10.70
C SER A 360 -14.83 -3.99 11.77
N PHE A 361 -13.82 -3.11 11.71
CA PHE A 361 -13.72 -1.95 12.59
C PHE A 361 -14.96 -1.05 12.47
N TRP A 362 -15.33 -0.66 11.25
CA TRP A 362 -16.46 0.26 11.04
C TRP A 362 -17.82 -0.37 11.33
N ALA A 363 -18.01 -1.64 11.00
CA ALA A 363 -19.23 -2.37 11.34
C ALA A 363 -19.46 -2.37 12.86
N GLU A 364 -18.44 -2.73 13.63
CA GLU A 364 -18.54 -2.77 15.09
C GLU A 364 -18.57 -1.37 15.72
N TYR A 365 -17.85 -0.40 15.16
CA TYR A 365 -17.88 0.97 15.65
C TYR A 365 -19.26 1.62 15.47
N LEU A 366 -19.83 1.54 14.26
CA LEU A 366 -21.10 2.17 13.92
C LEU A 366 -22.29 1.44 14.56
N PHE A 367 -22.32 0.11 14.48
CA PHE A 367 -23.51 -0.69 14.81
C PHE A 367 -23.32 -1.66 15.99
N GLY A 368 -22.11 -1.78 16.52
CA GLY A 368 -21.78 -2.78 17.53
C GLY A 368 -21.76 -4.21 16.94
N LYS A 369 -21.87 -5.21 17.81
CA LYS A 369 -21.79 -6.64 17.43
C LYS A 369 -22.98 -7.17 16.62
N ALA A 370 -24.00 -6.34 16.38
CA ALA A 370 -25.21 -6.72 15.68
C ALA A 370 -25.06 -6.76 14.14
N CYS A 371 -24.04 -6.09 13.60
CA CYS A 371 -23.73 -6.07 12.17
C CYS A 371 -22.57 -7.03 11.87
N SER A 372 -22.79 -8.02 11.02
CA SER A 372 -21.72 -8.91 10.56
C SER A 372 -20.87 -8.24 9.47
N LEU A 373 -19.60 -8.62 9.38
CA LEU A 373 -18.67 -8.16 8.35
C LEU A 373 -19.26 -8.32 6.93
N GLU A 374 -19.77 -9.50 6.62
CA GLU A 374 -20.33 -9.85 5.31
C GLU A 374 -21.46 -8.90 4.91
N ARG A 375 -22.43 -8.68 5.81
CA ARG A 375 -23.58 -7.79 5.54
C ARG A 375 -23.16 -6.33 5.42
N TYR A 376 -22.18 -5.90 6.19
CA TYR A 376 -21.63 -4.56 6.09
C TYR A 376 -20.95 -4.37 4.73
N GLN A 377 -20.08 -5.30 4.32
CA GLN A 377 -19.41 -5.29 3.02
C GLN A 377 -20.39 -5.33 1.85
N GLU A 378 -21.41 -6.19 1.90
CA GLU A 378 -22.46 -6.26 0.87
C GLU A 378 -23.16 -4.91 0.69
N ASN A 379 -23.63 -4.32 1.79
CA ASN A 379 -24.34 -3.04 1.77
C ASN A 379 -23.44 -1.89 1.29
N ARG A 380 -22.18 -1.84 1.76
CA ARG A 380 -21.16 -0.88 1.33
C ARG A 380 -20.85 -1.03 -0.17
N ASN A 381 -20.66 -2.26 -0.66
CA ASN A 381 -20.35 -2.53 -2.06
C ASN A 381 -21.50 -2.16 -3.00
N GLN A 382 -22.75 -2.37 -2.59
CA GLN A 382 -23.91 -1.88 -3.32
C GLN A 382 -23.90 -0.35 -3.43
N LEU A 383 -23.62 0.35 -2.33
CA LEU A 383 -23.57 1.81 -2.35
C LEU A 383 -22.42 2.33 -3.23
N LEU A 384 -21.23 1.74 -3.09
CA LEU A 384 -20.07 2.03 -3.93
C LEU A 384 -20.36 1.78 -5.42
N GLY A 385 -21.07 0.70 -5.74
CA GLY A 385 -21.50 0.39 -7.12
C GLY A 385 -22.40 1.49 -7.69
N ALA A 386 -23.41 1.92 -6.93
CA ALA A 386 -24.30 3.03 -7.31
C ALA A 386 -23.53 4.34 -7.46
N MET A 387 -22.63 4.66 -6.54
CA MET A 387 -21.78 5.85 -6.65
C MET A 387 -20.86 5.80 -7.87
N LYS A 388 -20.29 4.63 -8.21
CA LYS A 388 -19.44 4.51 -9.40
C LYS A 388 -20.24 4.80 -10.68
N GLN A 389 -21.49 4.38 -10.73
CA GLN A 389 -22.39 4.70 -11.84
C GLN A 389 -22.69 6.21 -11.92
N CYS A 390 -23.00 6.85 -10.78
CA CYS A 390 -23.34 8.27 -10.73
C CYS A 390 -22.15 9.20 -10.94
N PHE A 391 -20.96 8.85 -10.42
CA PHE A 391 -19.83 9.76 -10.30
C PHE A 391 -18.61 9.39 -11.17
N TYR A 392 -18.52 8.22 -11.79
CA TYR A 392 -17.36 7.85 -12.62
C TYR A 392 -17.64 7.64 -14.11
N ASN A 393 -18.90 7.72 -14.52
CA ASN A 393 -19.23 7.65 -15.94
C ASN A 393 -18.97 9.02 -16.62
N ASN A 394 -17.84 9.12 -17.34
CA ASN A 394 -17.26 10.36 -17.86
C ASN A 394 -18.15 11.15 -18.83
N TYR A 395 -19.12 10.50 -19.49
CA TYR A 395 -20.02 11.17 -20.43
C TYR A 395 -20.92 12.23 -19.77
N TYR A 396 -21.06 12.22 -18.44
CA TYR A 396 -22.17 12.88 -17.75
C TYR A 396 -21.76 13.97 -16.73
N LYS A 397 -20.49 14.06 -16.32
CA LYS A 397 -20.08 15.01 -15.25
C LYS A 397 -19.83 16.44 -15.73
N SER A 398 -19.06 16.62 -16.80
CA SER A 398 -18.62 17.94 -17.25
C SER A 398 -19.68 18.69 -18.08
N ILE A 399 -20.76 18.01 -18.48
CA ILE A 399 -21.79 18.53 -19.40
C ILE A 399 -23.20 18.46 -18.78
N ASP A 400 -23.34 18.20 -17.48
CA ASP A 400 -24.65 18.21 -16.78
C ASP A 400 -24.85 19.39 -15.81
N PRO A 401 -24.65 20.66 -16.22
CA PRO A 401 -24.94 21.84 -15.39
C PRO A 401 -26.44 22.09 -15.21
N THR A 402 -27.29 21.26 -15.85
CA THR A 402 -28.75 21.33 -15.83
C THR A 402 -29.41 20.19 -15.06
N GLY A 403 -28.67 19.14 -14.67
CA GLY A 403 -29.21 17.95 -14.00
C GLY A 403 -30.02 17.00 -14.90
N LEU A 404 -29.98 17.20 -16.22
CA LEU A 404 -30.81 16.50 -17.20
C LEU A 404 -30.37 15.03 -17.36
N THR A 405 -29.05 14.79 -17.37
CA THR A 405 -28.52 13.42 -17.52
C THR A 405 -28.64 12.64 -16.22
N SER A 406 -28.46 13.31 -15.08
CA SER A 406 -28.67 12.75 -13.75
C SER A 406 -30.13 12.33 -13.50
N TRP A 407 -31.10 13.07 -14.05
CA TRP A 407 -32.53 12.74 -13.97
C TRP A 407 -32.89 11.44 -14.72
N LEU A 408 -32.32 11.20 -15.91
CA LEU A 408 -32.60 10.00 -16.73
C LEU A 408 -32.21 8.68 -16.05
N TYR A 409 -31.23 8.70 -15.14
CA TYR A 409 -30.74 7.52 -14.42
C TYR A 409 -31.28 7.42 -12.98
N GLN A 410 -32.17 8.33 -12.53
CA GLN A 410 -32.77 8.26 -11.20
C GLN A 410 -33.50 6.93 -10.96
N ASN A 411 -34.27 6.44 -11.94
CA ASN A 411 -35.11 5.26 -11.75
C ASN A 411 -34.33 3.93 -11.49
N PRO A 412 -33.30 3.56 -12.29
CA PRO A 412 -32.56 2.32 -12.03
C PRO A 412 -31.69 2.37 -10.77
N VAL A 413 -31.12 3.53 -10.41
CA VAL A 413 -30.24 3.68 -9.23
C VAL A 413 -31.03 3.88 -7.93
N SER A 414 -32.22 4.49 -8.00
CA SER A 414 -33.07 4.78 -6.82
C SER A 414 -33.45 3.51 -6.06
N ASN A 415 -33.86 2.43 -6.74
CA ASN A 415 -34.26 1.18 -6.06
C ASN A 415 -33.10 0.58 -5.27
N GLN A 416 -31.89 0.63 -5.82
CA GLN A 416 -30.67 0.16 -5.15
C GLN A 416 -30.33 1.01 -3.93
N LEU A 417 -30.35 2.34 -4.06
CA LEU A 417 -30.03 3.25 -2.95
C LEU A 417 -31.07 3.19 -1.83
N GLN A 418 -32.36 3.07 -2.17
CA GLN A 418 -33.42 2.86 -1.18
C GLN A 418 -33.26 1.50 -0.46
N GLY A 419 -32.85 0.45 -1.18
CA GLY A 419 -32.50 -0.84 -0.60
C GLY A 419 -31.35 -0.73 0.42
N VAL A 420 -30.29 0.00 0.07
CA VAL A 420 -29.15 0.28 0.96
C VAL A 420 -29.61 1.03 2.21
N LYS A 421 -30.42 2.09 2.05
CA LYS A 421 -30.96 2.88 3.17
C LYS A 421 -31.81 2.02 4.11
N LYS A 422 -32.66 1.14 3.57
CA LYS A 422 -33.49 0.22 4.35
C LYS A 422 -32.65 -0.77 5.16
N THR A 423 -31.59 -1.30 4.57
CA THR A 423 -30.64 -2.19 5.26
C THR A 423 -29.92 -1.46 6.40
N LEU A 424 -29.49 -0.21 6.19
CA LEU A 424 -28.90 0.63 7.23
C LEU A 424 -29.86 0.89 8.39
N GLN A 425 -31.12 1.22 8.10
CA GLN A 425 -32.16 1.38 9.12
C GLN A 425 -32.34 0.10 9.96
N ALA A 426 -32.27 -1.07 9.34
CA ALA A 426 -32.32 -2.35 10.04
C ALA A 426 -31.08 -2.59 10.92
N PHE A 427 -29.89 -2.12 10.52
CA PHE A 427 -28.69 -2.15 11.37
C PHE A 427 -28.82 -1.21 12.56
N ILE A 428 -29.25 0.03 12.33
CA ILE A 428 -29.48 1.04 13.38
C ILE A 428 -30.48 0.53 14.41
N ALA A 429 -31.59 -0.07 13.97
CA ALA A 429 -32.62 -0.61 14.86
C ALA A 429 -32.13 -1.76 15.76
N LYS A 430 -31.05 -2.45 15.37
CA LYS A 430 -30.44 -3.55 16.14
C LYS A 430 -29.16 -3.14 16.86
N ALA A 431 -28.72 -1.89 16.69
CA ALA A 431 -27.46 -1.43 17.22
C ALA A 431 -27.48 -1.46 18.76
N GLY A 432 -26.37 -1.90 19.35
CA GLY A 432 -26.20 -1.88 20.81
C GLY A 432 -26.24 -0.46 21.37
N SER A 433 -26.50 -0.30 22.66
CA SER A 433 -26.47 1.02 23.32
C SER A 433 -25.09 1.68 23.25
N ASP A 434 -24.04 0.86 23.17
CA ASP A 434 -22.66 1.29 23.04
C ASP A 434 -22.24 1.58 21.60
N ALA A 435 -23.09 1.36 20.59
CA ALA A 435 -22.81 1.65 19.19
C ALA A 435 -22.85 3.17 18.91
N MET A 436 -22.05 3.66 17.95
CA MET A 436 -21.98 5.10 17.65
C MET A 436 -23.34 5.68 17.25
N VAL A 437 -24.10 4.96 16.40
CA VAL A 437 -25.41 5.45 15.93
C VAL A 437 -26.42 5.60 17.08
N SER A 438 -26.35 4.72 18.09
CA SER A 438 -27.20 4.77 19.28
C SER A 438 -26.84 5.95 20.18
N ARG A 439 -25.53 6.16 20.41
CA ARG A 439 -25.03 7.33 21.17
C ARG A 439 -25.34 8.64 20.46
N PHE A 440 -25.23 8.68 19.14
CA PHE A 440 -25.57 9.84 18.34
C PHE A 440 -27.06 10.17 18.43
N ALA A 441 -27.94 9.17 18.31
CA ALA A 441 -29.38 9.34 18.52
C ALA A 441 -29.68 9.92 19.91
N GLU A 442 -29.01 9.44 20.95
CA GLU A 442 -29.18 9.94 22.31
C GLU A 442 -28.73 11.39 22.47
N ASN A 443 -27.56 11.74 21.92
CA ASN A 443 -27.06 13.12 21.91
C ASN A 443 -28.01 14.08 21.17
N LEU A 444 -28.66 13.62 20.09
CA LEU A 444 -29.68 14.40 19.40
C LEU A 444 -30.94 14.60 20.26
N ARG A 445 -31.39 13.59 21.01
CA ARG A 445 -32.50 13.73 21.97
C ARG A 445 -32.19 14.72 23.07
N GLU A 446 -31.00 14.63 23.65
CA GLU A 446 -30.56 15.57 24.68
C GLU A 446 -30.55 17.01 24.15
N LEU A 447 -30.02 17.23 22.95
CA LEU A 447 -30.02 18.55 22.32
C LEU A 447 -31.43 19.04 21.99
N ASN A 448 -32.30 18.15 21.51
CA ASN A 448 -33.70 18.46 21.22
C ASN A 448 -34.44 18.98 22.46
N VAL A 449 -34.25 18.33 23.62
CA VAL A 449 -34.83 18.75 24.89
C VAL A 449 -34.18 20.04 25.39
N LYS A 450 -32.85 20.10 25.41
CA LYS A 450 -32.10 21.23 25.96
C LYS A 450 -32.37 22.53 25.21
N GLU A 451 -32.47 22.47 23.89
CA GLU A 451 -32.59 23.64 23.02
C GLU A 451 -34.06 23.89 22.58
N ASN A 452 -35.01 23.13 23.14
CA ASN A 452 -36.45 23.25 22.90
C ASN A 452 -36.82 23.25 21.40
N LEU A 453 -36.37 22.21 20.68
CA LEU A 453 -36.49 22.11 19.21
C LEU A 453 -37.78 21.40 18.74
N ASP A 454 -38.56 20.83 19.65
CA ASP A 454 -39.84 20.15 19.38
C ASP A 454 -39.78 19.06 18.29
N LEU A 455 -38.61 18.42 18.12
CA LEU A 455 -38.45 17.31 17.16
C LEU A 455 -39.07 16.03 17.71
N ASN A 456 -39.84 15.33 16.87
CA ASN A 456 -40.36 14.01 17.20
C ASN A 456 -39.31 12.90 16.98
N GLU A 457 -39.56 11.70 17.54
CA GLU A 457 -38.63 10.56 17.42
C GLU A 457 -38.44 10.06 15.98
N GLU A 458 -39.46 10.19 15.13
CA GLU A 458 -39.34 9.81 13.71
C GLU A 458 -38.31 10.68 13.00
N ARG A 459 -38.31 11.99 13.30
CA ARG A 459 -37.35 12.97 12.78
C ARG A 459 -35.93 12.65 13.23
N ILE A 460 -35.74 12.33 14.51
CA ILE A 460 -34.42 11.96 15.04
C ILE A 460 -33.91 10.69 14.36
N LYS A 461 -34.76 9.66 14.20
CA LYS A 461 -34.39 8.43 13.48
C LYS A 461 -34.01 8.69 12.03
N GLU A 462 -34.72 9.60 11.36
CA GLU A 462 -34.41 9.99 9.99
C GLU A 462 -33.06 10.70 9.88
N ILE A 463 -32.76 11.65 10.78
CA ILE A 463 -31.46 12.33 10.86
C ILE A 463 -30.33 11.31 11.04
N VAL A 464 -30.50 10.37 11.98
CA VAL A 464 -29.50 9.32 12.25
C VAL A 464 -29.30 8.43 11.02
N ALA A 465 -30.39 8.02 10.35
CA ALA A 465 -30.30 7.19 9.15
C ALA A 465 -29.58 7.89 7.99
N ASP A 466 -29.90 9.16 7.73
CA ASP A 466 -29.26 9.94 6.66
C ASP A 466 -27.77 10.19 6.97
N CYS A 467 -27.41 10.52 8.22
CA CYS A 467 -26.01 10.67 8.62
C CYS A 467 -25.24 9.34 8.50
N THR A 468 -25.86 8.23 8.90
CA THR A 468 -25.24 6.89 8.83
C THR A 468 -25.03 6.45 7.39
N PHE A 469 -25.97 6.77 6.50
CA PHE A 469 -25.84 6.54 5.06
C PHE A 469 -24.62 7.25 4.48
N ASP A 470 -24.31 8.43 4.97
CA ASP A 470 -23.11 9.15 4.58
C ASP A 470 -21.84 8.57 5.19
N LEU A 471 -21.91 8.13 6.46
CA LEU A 471 -20.76 7.59 7.18
C LEU A 471 -20.32 6.21 6.70
N ILE A 472 -21.19 5.41 6.07
CA ILE A 472 -20.76 4.12 5.49
C ILE A 472 -19.79 4.31 4.31
N LEU A 473 -19.67 5.54 3.78
CA LEU A 473 -18.75 5.90 2.69
C LEU A 473 -17.48 6.64 3.16
N GLU A 474 -17.47 7.12 4.41
CA GLU A 474 -16.24 7.63 5.02
C GLU A 474 -15.10 6.61 5.01
N PRO A 475 -15.38 5.30 5.22
CA PRO A 475 -14.38 4.26 5.14
C PRO A 475 -13.50 4.29 3.89
N ASP A 476 -14.08 4.51 2.71
CA ASP A 476 -13.41 4.21 1.45
C ASP A 476 -12.19 5.09 1.19
N PHE A 477 -12.27 6.37 1.58
CA PHE A 477 -11.14 7.28 1.41
C PHE A 477 -10.01 6.90 2.36
N LEU A 478 -10.30 6.80 3.66
CA LEU A 478 -9.31 6.49 4.68
C LEU A 478 -8.72 5.08 4.46
N GLU A 479 -9.54 4.12 4.04
CA GLU A 479 -9.12 2.76 3.71
C GLU A 479 -8.08 2.76 2.61
N ASN A 480 -8.36 3.41 1.46
CA ASN A 480 -7.43 3.46 0.34
C ASN A 480 -6.11 4.14 0.72
N VAL A 481 -6.18 5.27 1.43
CA VAL A 481 -4.99 5.99 1.89
C VAL A 481 -4.14 5.12 2.82
N MET A 482 -4.77 4.49 3.81
CA MET A 482 -4.07 3.65 4.78
C MET A 482 -3.54 2.36 4.16
N TYR A 483 -4.26 1.78 3.20
CA TYR A 483 -3.82 0.62 2.44
C TYR A 483 -2.58 0.95 1.61
N GLU A 484 -2.60 2.03 0.81
CA GLU A 484 -1.44 2.42 -0.01
C GLU A 484 -0.24 2.81 0.87
N ALA A 485 -0.49 3.50 1.99
CA ALA A 485 0.54 3.78 2.99
C ALA A 485 1.15 2.48 3.53
N LEU A 486 0.32 1.50 3.91
CA LEU A 486 0.80 0.21 4.41
C LEU A 486 1.53 -0.59 3.33
N ALA A 487 1.02 -0.64 2.10
CA ALA A 487 1.66 -1.30 0.97
C ALA A 487 3.05 -0.71 0.70
N PHE A 488 3.17 0.62 0.72
CA PHE A 488 4.44 1.32 0.62
C PHE A 488 5.38 0.96 1.79
N ALA A 489 4.90 0.99 3.04
CA ALA A 489 5.71 0.62 4.20
C ALA A 489 6.22 -0.83 4.14
N VAL A 490 5.37 -1.76 3.69
CA VAL A 490 5.72 -3.18 3.51
C VAL A 490 6.75 -3.35 2.40
N LYS A 491 6.57 -2.65 1.28
CA LYS A 491 7.46 -2.71 0.12
C LYS A 491 8.85 -2.18 0.45
N GLU A 492 8.92 -1.03 1.12
CA GLU A 492 10.18 -0.35 1.45
C GLU A 492 10.78 -0.82 2.79
N ASN A 493 10.14 -1.77 3.47
CA ASN A 493 10.53 -2.24 4.81
C ASN A 493 10.79 -1.08 5.80
N ALA A 494 9.86 -0.12 5.83
CA ALA A 494 10.01 1.13 6.56
C ALA A 494 10.08 0.92 8.10
N ASP A 495 10.95 1.67 8.81
CA ASP A 495 10.95 1.65 10.27
C ASP A 495 9.84 2.54 10.84
N LEU A 496 8.66 1.96 11.03
CA LEU A 496 7.47 2.64 11.53
C LEU A 496 7.56 3.13 13.00
N HIS A 497 8.65 2.82 13.70
CA HIS A 497 8.91 3.42 15.03
C HIS A 497 9.24 4.91 14.92
N ASP A 498 9.83 5.36 13.81
CA ASP A 498 10.13 6.77 13.54
C ASP A 498 8.88 7.51 13.04
N SER A 499 8.49 8.57 13.74
CA SER A 499 7.32 9.40 13.40
C SER A 499 7.49 10.15 12.08
N LEU A 500 8.71 10.54 11.69
CA LEU A 500 8.98 11.17 10.40
C LEU A 500 8.79 10.18 9.25
N VAL A 501 9.22 8.93 9.46
CA VAL A 501 8.98 7.83 8.51
C VAL A 501 7.49 7.55 8.37
N ARG A 502 6.74 7.48 9.48
CA ARG A 502 5.27 7.32 9.43
C ARG A 502 4.57 8.44 8.65
N ASN A 503 4.98 9.69 8.88
CA ASN A 503 4.42 10.83 8.15
C ASN A 503 4.70 10.75 6.64
N LYS A 504 5.92 10.33 6.25
CA LYS A 504 6.28 10.13 4.83
C LYS A 504 5.47 9.01 4.20
N VAL A 505 5.36 7.87 4.89
CA VAL A 505 4.55 6.71 4.48
C VAL A 505 3.09 7.10 4.28
N TYR A 506 2.50 7.82 5.23
CA TYR A 506 1.12 8.29 5.14
C TYR A 506 0.92 9.29 4.00
N LYS A 507 1.87 10.21 3.78
CA LYS A 507 1.84 11.16 2.65
C LYS A 507 1.83 10.43 1.30
N GLN A 508 2.61 9.34 1.17
CA GLN A 508 2.55 8.48 -0.02
C GLN A 508 1.17 7.85 -0.21
N GLY A 509 0.55 7.39 0.89
CA GLY A 509 -0.83 6.92 0.88
C GLY A 509 -1.82 8.00 0.42
N LEU A 510 -1.68 9.24 0.89
CA LEU A 510 -2.54 10.37 0.49
C LEU A 510 -2.41 10.74 -1.00
N GLU A 511 -1.20 10.69 -1.54
CA GLU A 511 -0.94 10.96 -2.96
C GLU A 511 -1.64 9.94 -3.87
N GLN A 512 -1.80 8.70 -3.39
CA GLN A 512 -2.35 7.58 -4.16
C GLN A 512 -3.83 7.33 -3.87
N GLY A 513 -4.25 7.30 -2.61
CA GLY A 513 -5.63 7.03 -2.20
C GLY A 513 -6.53 8.23 -2.43
N TYR A 514 -7.36 8.19 -3.49
CA TYR A 514 -8.39 9.19 -3.65
C TYR A 514 -9.66 8.65 -4.30
N LEU A 515 -10.76 8.68 -3.56
CA LEU A 515 -12.09 8.40 -4.08
C LEU A 515 -12.82 9.73 -4.35
N PHE A 516 -13.16 9.99 -5.61
CA PHE A 516 -13.83 11.20 -6.11
C PHE A 516 -13.07 12.54 -5.89
N PRO A 517 -11.92 12.79 -6.56
CA PRO A 517 -11.17 14.06 -6.45
C PRO A 517 -11.97 15.34 -6.73
N PHE A 518 -12.95 15.29 -7.62
CA PHE A 518 -13.77 16.45 -7.93
C PHE A 518 -15.06 16.52 -7.12
N ARG A 519 -15.37 17.72 -6.62
CA ARG A 519 -16.70 18.09 -6.08
C ARG A 519 -17.28 19.25 -6.85
N THR A 520 -18.59 19.28 -6.99
CA THR A 520 -19.30 20.41 -7.59
C THR A 520 -20.10 21.13 -6.53
N ARG A 521 -20.00 22.46 -6.51
CA ARG A 521 -20.81 23.38 -5.69
C ARG A 521 -21.53 24.37 -6.59
N VAL A 522 -22.65 24.91 -6.12
CA VAL A 522 -23.30 26.06 -6.72
C VAL A 522 -23.34 27.16 -5.68
N LEU A 523 -22.83 28.35 -6.02
CA LEU A 523 -22.71 29.46 -5.08
C LEU A 523 -24.08 30.10 -4.81
N ASP A 524 -24.44 30.28 -3.54
CA ASP A 524 -25.67 30.99 -3.16
C ASP A 524 -25.45 32.50 -3.08
N LYS A 525 -24.25 32.90 -2.68
CA LYS A 525 -23.78 34.29 -2.66
C LYS A 525 -22.50 34.40 -3.47
N SER A 526 -22.13 35.61 -3.88
CA SER A 526 -20.84 35.80 -4.54
C SER A 526 -19.70 35.51 -3.56
N VAL A 527 -18.59 34.97 -4.11
CA VAL A 527 -17.37 34.67 -3.37
C VAL A 527 -16.24 35.44 -4.03
N VAL A 528 -15.58 36.31 -3.25
CA VAL A 528 -14.41 37.06 -3.69
C VAL A 528 -13.17 36.23 -3.40
N LEU A 529 -12.34 35.93 -4.39
CA LEU A 529 -11.10 35.17 -4.24
C LEU A 529 -9.94 36.04 -3.74
N ASP A 530 -8.82 35.42 -3.39
CA ASP A 530 -7.66 36.13 -2.82
C ASP A 530 -6.97 37.05 -3.84
N ASP A 531 -7.11 36.74 -5.12
CA ASP A 531 -6.63 37.57 -6.23
C ASP A 531 -7.59 38.74 -6.59
N GLY A 532 -8.68 38.91 -5.82
CA GLY A 532 -9.70 39.93 -6.02
C GLY A 532 -10.75 39.58 -7.08
N SER A 533 -10.66 38.43 -7.74
CA SER A 533 -11.68 37.99 -8.69
C SER A 533 -12.97 37.60 -7.97
N GLU A 534 -14.12 37.99 -8.53
CA GLU A 534 -15.43 37.65 -7.97
C GLU A 534 -16.06 36.48 -8.74
N LEU A 535 -16.47 35.46 -7.97
CA LEU A 535 -17.33 34.40 -8.44
C LEU A 535 -18.78 34.79 -8.12
N PRO A 536 -19.62 35.12 -9.12
CA PRO A 536 -20.99 35.56 -8.86
C PRO A 536 -21.86 34.42 -8.31
N ALA A 537 -22.92 34.79 -7.59
CA ALA A 537 -23.96 33.86 -7.17
C ALA A 537 -24.52 33.09 -8.39
N GLY A 538 -24.84 31.81 -8.19
CA GLY A 538 -25.28 30.89 -9.25
C GLY A 538 -24.15 30.26 -10.07
N SER A 539 -22.88 30.65 -9.86
CA SER A 539 -21.74 29.99 -10.50
C SER A 539 -21.63 28.53 -10.04
N MET A 540 -21.36 27.63 -10.99
CA MET A 540 -21.03 26.23 -10.69
C MET A 540 -19.52 26.10 -10.53
N VAL A 541 -19.08 25.63 -9.36
CA VAL A 541 -17.65 25.50 -9.03
C VAL A 541 -17.29 24.02 -8.90
N CYS A 542 -16.37 23.56 -9.73
CA CYS A 542 -15.75 22.25 -9.71
C CYS A 542 -14.42 22.33 -8.94
N LEU A 543 -14.35 21.66 -7.79
CA LEU A 543 -13.22 21.69 -6.87
C LEU A 543 -12.39 20.42 -7.01
N ASN A 544 -11.11 20.53 -7.36
CA ASN A 544 -10.14 19.43 -7.28
C ASN A 544 -9.60 19.30 -5.86
N LEU A 545 -10.32 18.58 -5.04
CA LEU A 545 -10.01 18.41 -3.64
C LEU A 545 -8.70 17.66 -3.40
N LYS A 546 -8.29 16.77 -4.32
CA LYS A 546 -7.00 16.07 -4.26
C LYS A 546 -5.83 17.02 -4.37
N GLN A 547 -5.80 17.86 -5.40
CA GLN A 547 -4.72 18.84 -5.60
C GLN A 547 -4.74 19.94 -4.54
N ALA A 548 -5.93 20.30 -4.06
CA ALA A 548 -6.08 21.28 -2.98
C ALA A 548 -5.64 20.75 -1.60
N GLY A 549 -5.38 19.45 -1.46
CA GLY A 549 -5.07 18.83 -0.17
C GLY A 549 -6.23 18.87 0.83
N VAL A 550 -7.48 18.93 0.33
CA VAL A 550 -8.70 18.98 1.15
C VAL A 550 -9.42 17.65 1.02
N TYR A 551 -9.31 16.81 2.05
CA TYR A 551 -9.70 15.39 1.92
C TYR A 551 -11.13 15.05 2.40
N HIS A 552 -11.76 15.96 3.14
CA HIS A 552 -13.16 15.81 3.58
C HIS A 552 -13.96 17.04 3.16
N SER A 553 -15.04 16.83 2.42
CA SER A 553 -15.68 17.91 1.66
C SER A 553 -16.91 18.56 2.31
N ALA A 554 -17.57 17.90 3.27
CA ALA A 554 -18.74 18.40 4.02
C ALA A 554 -19.31 17.35 4.98
N GLY A 555 -20.32 17.75 5.76
CA GLY A 555 -21.28 16.83 6.38
C GLY A 555 -20.75 16.01 7.56
N ALA A 556 -21.45 14.93 7.86
CA ALA A 556 -21.07 13.96 8.90
C ALA A 556 -19.67 13.37 8.65
N ARG A 557 -19.31 13.18 7.37
CA ARG A 557 -18.00 12.72 6.91
C ARG A 557 -16.86 13.61 7.36
N ARG A 558 -16.99 14.94 7.26
CA ARG A 558 -15.98 15.87 7.78
C ARG A 558 -15.88 15.79 9.30
N CYS A 559 -17.01 15.77 10.00
CA CYS A 559 -17.05 15.73 11.47
C CYS A 559 -16.42 14.45 12.04
N VAL A 560 -16.74 13.29 11.47
CA VAL A 560 -16.21 11.99 11.90
C VAL A 560 -14.82 11.76 11.31
N GLY A 561 -14.66 11.86 10.00
CA GLY A 561 -13.42 11.56 9.28
C GLY A 561 -12.18 12.27 9.83
N GLN A 562 -12.29 13.57 10.15
CA GLN A 562 -11.15 14.34 10.69
C GLN A 562 -10.70 13.84 12.06
N ALA A 563 -11.64 13.56 12.97
CA ALA A 563 -11.32 13.03 14.28
C ALA A 563 -10.73 11.62 14.17
N TYR A 564 -11.30 10.77 13.32
CA TYR A 564 -10.90 9.38 13.16
C TYR A 564 -9.54 9.22 12.51
N THR A 565 -9.26 9.99 11.46
CA THR A 565 -8.04 9.86 10.66
C THR A 565 -6.79 9.99 11.52
N TYR A 566 -6.76 10.94 12.47
CA TYR A 566 -5.61 11.15 13.33
C TYR A 566 -5.40 9.97 14.31
N PHE A 567 -6.43 9.64 15.12
CA PHE A 567 -6.33 8.57 16.12
C PHE A 567 -6.08 7.22 15.48
N PHE A 568 -6.79 6.92 14.39
CA PHE A 568 -6.66 5.67 13.68
C PHE A 568 -5.27 5.51 13.09
N ARG A 569 -4.75 6.53 12.39
CA ARG A 569 -3.44 6.48 11.75
C ARG A 569 -2.31 6.23 12.75
N GLU A 570 -2.21 7.07 13.79
CA GLU A 570 -1.10 6.98 14.74
C GLU A 570 -1.13 5.65 15.49
N HIS A 571 -2.29 5.28 16.02
CA HIS A 571 -2.41 4.03 16.78
C HIS A 571 -2.18 2.80 15.91
N PHE A 572 -2.76 2.75 14.72
CA PHE A 572 -2.56 1.66 13.76
C PHE A 572 -1.08 1.43 13.46
N PHE A 573 -0.34 2.49 13.10
CA PHE A 573 1.09 2.35 12.79
C PHE A 573 1.93 1.99 14.00
N ASN A 574 1.62 2.51 15.19
CA ASN A 574 2.30 2.14 16.43
C ASN A 574 2.12 0.65 16.74
N CYS A 575 0.91 0.10 16.56
CA CYS A 575 0.64 -1.31 16.81
C CYS A 575 1.38 -2.25 15.86
N ILE A 576 1.64 -1.82 14.63
CA ILE A 576 2.40 -2.62 13.65
C ILE A 576 3.90 -2.28 13.60
N ALA A 577 4.37 -1.26 14.32
CA ALA A 577 5.79 -0.88 14.35
C ALA A 577 6.75 -2.00 14.81
N PRO A 578 6.37 -2.87 15.77
CA PRO A 578 7.13 -4.07 16.16
C PRO A 578 7.21 -5.17 15.08
N ILE A 579 6.49 -5.02 13.98
CA ILE A 579 6.30 -6.09 12.98
C ILE A 579 7.24 -5.89 11.79
N ASP A 580 7.90 -6.98 11.39
CA ASP A 580 8.62 -7.16 10.14
C ASP A 580 7.69 -7.89 9.15
N PHE A 581 7.19 -7.16 8.17
CA PHE A 581 6.40 -7.69 7.06
C PHE A 581 7.32 -8.12 5.93
N LYS A 582 7.19 -9.37 5.50
CA LYS A 582 7.93 -9.95 4.38
C LYS A 582 7.00 -10.28 3.23
N VAL A 583 7.21 -9.60 2.11
CA VAL A 583 6.56 -9.95 0.84
C VAL A 583 7.01 -11.35 0.42
N LYS A 584 6.04 -12.21 0.10
CA LYS A 584 6.24 -13.59 -0.37
C LYS A 584 5.95 -13.75 -1.85
N LYS A 585 4.95 -13.02 -2.34
CA LYS A 585 4.56 -13.01 -3.73
C LYS A 585 3.92 -11.66 -4.06
N VAL A 586 4.18 -11.17 -5.26
CA VAL A 586 3.47 -10.03 -5.85
C VAL A 586 2.72 -10.55 -7.08
N SER A 587 1.48 -10.09 -7.26
CA SER A 587 0.66 -10.42 -8.43
C SER A 587 -0.05 -9.18 -8.94
N GLU A 588 -0.32 -9.12 -10.24
CA GLU A 588 -1.03 -8.00 -10.89
C GLU A 588 -2.34 -8.54 -11.50
N PRO A 589 -3.43 -8.66 -10.74
CA PRO A 589 -4.66 -9.26 -11.24
C PRO A 589 -5.32 -8.39 -12.32
N LEU A 590 -5.77 -9.02 -13.42
CA LEU A 590 -6.36 -8.37 -14.60
C LEU A 590 -7.52 -7.42 -14.23
N GLU A 591 -8.32 -7.79 -13.23
CA GLU A 591 -9.43 -6.99 -12.69
C GLU A 591 -9.00 -5.60 -12.16
N ARG A 592 -7.72 -5.41 -11.84
CA ARG A 592 -7.14 -4.13 -11.36
C ARG A 592 -6.36 -3.36 -12.41
N GLN A 593 -6.08 -3.98 -13.56
CA GLN A 593 -5.38 -3.33 -14.67
C GLN A 593 -6.29 -2.39 -15.46
N ALA A 594 -7.62 -2.52 -15.31
CA ALA A 594 -8.62 -1.61 -15.86
C ALA A 594 -8.84 -0.37 -14.98
N SER A 595 -7.79 0.16 -14.35
CA SER A 595 -7.90 1.40 -13.58
C SER A 595 -8.16 2.58 -14.53
N ASN A 596 -9.05 3.46 -14.10
CA ASN A 596 -9.30 4.77 -14.68
C ASN A 596 -8.65 5.78 -13.72
N GLU A 597 -8.12 6.90 -14.23
CA GLU A 597 -7.58 8.01 -13.42
C GLU A 597 -8.49 8.45 -12.25
N ASN A 598 -9.79 8.12 -12.33
CA ASN A 598 -10.80 8.43 -11.33
C ASN A 598 -10.80 7.50 -10.09
N VAL A 599 -10.26 6.28 -10.18
CA VAL A 599 -10.21 5.29 -9.09
C VAL A 599 -8.80 4.70 -9.01
N PRO A 600 -7.95 5.20 -8.11
CA PRO A 600 -6.65 4.61 -7.86
C PRO A 600 -6.87 3.24 -7.21
N ASN A 601 -6.59 2.19 -7.98
CA ASN A 601 -6.36 0.86 -7.45
C ASN A 601 -4.86 0.61 -7.49
N SER A 602 -4.26 0.19 -6.38
CA SER A 602 -2.92 -0.40 -6.44
C SER A 602 -2.94 -1.57 -7.42
N PRO A 603 -2.13 -1.53 -8.49
CA PRO A 603 -2.12 -2.60 -9.50
C PRO A 603 -1.54 -3.90 -8.93
N GLU A 604 -0.78 -3.79 -7.83
CA GLU A 604 -0.08 -4.89 -7.19
C GLU A 604 -0.91 -5.46 -6.03
N ARG A 605 -0.97 -6.79 -5.94
CA ARG A 605 -1.52 -7.55 -4.81
C ARG A 605 -0.36 -8.28 -4.13
N TYR A 606 -0.21 -8.07 -2.82
CA TYR A 606 0.89 -8.60 -2.03
C TYR A 606 0.43 -9.76 -1.16
N GLN A 607 1.07 -10.92 -1.33
CA GLN A 607 1.04 -11.98 -0.32
C GLN A 607 2.14 -11.68 0.69
N VAL A 608 1.77 -11.43 1.93
CA VAL A 608 2.67 -10.98 2.99
C VAL A 608 2.72 -12.02 4.10
N SER A 609 3.87 -12.16 4.75
CA SER A 609 3.97 -12.82 6.04
C SER A 609 4.53 -11.86 7.07
N TRP A 610 4.06 -11.93 8.31
CA TRP A 610 4.58 -11.06 9.37
C TRP A 610 5.51 -11.83 10.31
N ARG A 611 6.36 -11.16 11.07
CA ARG A 611 7.01 -11.66 12.29
C ARG A 611 7.40 -10.48 13.18
N LEU A 612 7.60 -10.71 14.47
CA LEU A 612 8.20 -9.70 15.33
C LEU A 612 9.63 -9.36 14.87
N LYS A 613 9.95 -8.06 14.85
CA LYS A 613 11.28 -7.54 14.53
C LYS A 613 12.32 -8.11 15.50
N ARG A 614 13.49 -8.45 14.98
CA ARG A 614 14.58 -9.10 15.74
C ARG A 614 15.03 -8.25 16.94
N ASN A 615 15.21 -6.95 16.70
CA ASN A 615 15.66 -5.98 17.68
C ASN A 615 14.55 -5.48 18.62
N GLU A 616 13.29 -5.87 18.41
CA GLU A 616 12.18 -5.37 19.23
C GLU A 616 12.37 -5.72 20.70
N ALA A 617 12.77 -6.96 21.00
CA ALA A 617 13.02 -7.36 22.37
C ALA A 617 14.13 -6.51 23.03
N MET A 618 15.16 -6.11 22.27
CA MET A 618 16.25 -5.30 22.79
C MET A 618 15.83 -3.86 23.14
N ARG A 619 14.79 -3.33 22.48
CA ARG A 619 14.26 -1.99 22.77
C ARG A 619 13.55 -1.93 24.12
N HIS A 620 12.95 -3.04 24.55
CA HIS A 620 12.12 -3.11 25.77
C HIS A 620 12.80 -3.80 26.95
N MET A 621 13.95 -4.45 26.76
CA MET A 621 14.67 -5.14 27.82
C MET A 621 15.76 -4.29 28.48
N PRO A 622 15.59 -3.91 29.76
CA PRO A 622 16.71 -3.40 30.54
C PRO A 622 17.73 -4.52 30.79
N HIS A 623 18.94 -4.12 31.13
CA HIS A 623 20.01 -5.05 31.44
C HIS A 623 20.84 -4.59 32.63
N HIS A 624 21.44 -5.56 33.32
CA HIS A 624 22.41 -5.31 34.38
C HIS A 624 23.64 -6.17 34.18
N HIS A 625 24.76 -5.77 34.79
CA HIS A 625 26.01 -6.52 34.73
C HIS A 625 26.20 -7.32 36.02
N TYR A 626 26.55 -8.60 35.90
CA TYR A 626 26.87 -9.48 37.03
C TYR A 626 28.03 -10.41 36.66
N LYS A 627 29.11 -10.40 37.47
CA LYS A 627 30.34 -11.18 37.26
C LYS A 627 30.86 -11.12 35.80
N GLY A 628 30.94 -9.92 35.24
CA GLY A 628 31.43 -9.68 33.87
C GLY A 628 30.45 -10.05 32.74
N ASN A 629 29.26 -10.58 33.07
CA ASN A 629 28.23 -10.92 32.09
C ASN A 629 27.08 -9.91 32.14
N LYS A 630 26.46 -9.64 30.99
CA LYS A 630 25.28 -8.78 30.89
C LYS A 630 24.02 -9.65 30.91
N PHE A 631 23.07 -9.35 31.80
CA PHE A 631 21.83 -10.10 31.99
C PHE A 631 20.65 -9.22 31.59
N PHE A 632 19.78 -9.74 30.71
CA PHE A 632 18.55 -9.06 30.31
C PHE A 632 17.40 -9.44 31.23
N ASP A 633 16.57 -8.47 31.57
CA ASP A 633 15.29 -8.73 32.21
C ASP A 633 14.25 -9.09 31.16
N VAL A 634 14.04 -10.39 30.94
CA VAL A 634 13.06 -10.90 29.98
C VAL A 634 11.62 -10.61 30.42
N LEU A 635 11.38 -10.45 31.72
CA LEU A 635 10.04 -10.20 32.24
C LEU A 635 9.50 -8.83 31.80
N SER A 636 10.40 -7.87 31.54
CA SER A 636 10.03 -6.57 30.97
C SER A 636 9.27 -6.68 29.63
N LEU A 637 9.52 -7.72 28.83
CA LEU A 637 8.81 -7.95 27.57
C LEU A 637 7.31 -8.20 27.78
N HIS A 638 6.92 -8.72 28.95
CA HIS A 638 5.53 -8.96 29.31
C HIS A 638 4.82 -7.70 29.80
N GLN A 639 5.55 -6.66 30.20
CA GLN A 639 4.98 -5.40 30.70
C GLN A 639 4.34 -4.58 29.57
N ASN A 640 4.85 -4.70 28.33
CA ASN A 640 4.21 -4.13 27.16
C ASN A 640 3.08 -5.05 26.67
N THR A 641 1.83 -4.67 26.94
CA THR A 641 0.64 -5.49 26.65
C THR A 641 0.53 -5.88 25.17
N ASN A 642 0.78 -4.93 24.26
CA ASN A 642 0.67 -5.16 22.81
C ASN A 642 1.76 -6.09 22.30
N LEU A 643 3.02 -5.85 22.71
CA LEU A 643 4.12 -6.74 22.39
C LEU A 643 3.88 -8.15 22.94
N ASN A 644 3.42 -8.26 24.19
CA ASN A 644 3.10 -9.54 24.82
C ASN A 644 2.02 -10.31 24.05
N ALA A 645 0.93 -9.65 23.65
CA ALA A 645 -0.12 -10.26 22.84
C ALA A 645 0.42 -10.79 21.50
N LEU A 646 1.28 -10.01 20.83
CA LEU A 646 1.93 -10.42 19.58
C LEU A 646 2.90 -11.60 19.78
N MET A 647 3.66 -11.61 20.89
CA MET A 647 4.57 -12.72 21.23
C MET A 647 3.78 -14.02 21.41
N VAL A 648 2.73 -13.99 22.24
CA VAL A 648 1.86 -15.14 22.48
C VAL A 648 1.25 -15.62 21.16
N LYS A 649 0.67 -14.71 20.36
CA LYS A 649 0.07 -15.06 19.07
C LYS A 649 1.06 -15.67 18.11
N GLN A 650 2.28 -15.13 18.01
CA GLN A 650 3.31 -15.67 17.13
C GLN A 650 3.78 -17.07 17.57
N LEU A 651 3.90 -17.33 18.87
CA LEU A 651 4.26 -18.64 19.40
C LEU A 651 3.15 -19.68 19.17
N THR A 652 1.90 -19.33 19.47
CA THR A 652 0.72 -20.15 19.19
C THR A 652 0.67 -20.54 17.71
N LEU A 653 0.83 -19.58 16.79
CA LEU A 653 0.83 -19.85 15.35
C LEU A 653 2.03 -20.68 14.88
N LYS A 654 3.18 -20.61 15.58
CA LYS A 654 4.35 -21.47 15.30
C LYS A 654 4.07 -22.91 15.74
N ILE A 655 3.42 -23.09 16.88
CA ILE A 655 3.05 -24.40 17.43
C ILE A 655 2.00 -25.08 16.54
N ASN A 656 0.91 -24.40 16.19
CA ASN A 656 -0.14 -24.95 15.31
C ASN A 656 0.46 -25.48 14.01
N ARG A 657 1.25 -24.64 13.32
CA ARG A 657 1.92 -25.04 12.08
C ARG A 657 2.92 -26.18 12.25
N TYR A 658 3.55 -26.30 13.43
CA TYR A 658 4.44 -27.43 13.70
C TYR A 658 3.65 -28.72 13.88
N ILE A 659 2.57 -28.69 14.64
CA ILE A 659 1.68 -29.83 14.88
C ILE A 659 1.07 -30.31 13.56
N GLU A 660 0.48 -29.41 12.79
CA GLU A 660 -0.11 -29.69 11.47
C GLU A 660 0.93 -30.29 10.51
N ARG A 661 2.10 -29.65 10.37
CA ARG A 661 3.13 -30.10 9.42
C ARG A 661 3.70 -31.47 9.75
N ASN A 662 3.71 -31.86 11.03
CA ASN A 662 4.21 -33.17 11.48
C ASN A 662 3.08 -34.16 11.76
N ASN A 663 1.82 -33.81 11.45
CA ASN A 663 0.63 -34.63 11.66
C ASN A 663 0.54 -35.21 13.08
N LEU A 664 0.79 -34.37 14.10
CA LEU A 664 0.71 -34.78 15.50
C LEU A 664 -0.75 -34.70 15.99
N ASP A 665 -1.19 -35.71 16.76
CA ASP A 665 -2.49 -35.67 17.42
C ASP A 665 -2.46 -34.69 18.60
N TRP A 666 -3.40 -33.73 18.61
CA TRP A 666 -3.57 -32.75 19.67
C TRP A 666 -3.77 -33.37 21.06
N GLN A 667 -4.39 -34.56 21.14
CA GLN A 667 -4.59 -35.26 22.42
C GLN A 667 -3.29 -35.80 23.03
N ASP A 668 -2.25 -35.93 22.20
CA ASP A 668 -0.93 -36.41 22.62
C ASP A 668 0.08 -35.29 22.84
N VAL A 669 -0.29 -34.04 22.56
CA VAL A 669 0.57 -32.88 22.77
C VAL A 669 0.36 -32.28 24.15
N VAL A 670 1.47 -31.97 24.82
CA VAL A 670 1.48 -31.26 26.11
C VAL A 670 2.57 -30.19 26.10
N MET A 671 2.42 -29.16 26.94
CA MET A 671 3.43 -28.13 27.12
C MET A 671 4.22 -28.36 28.41
N ALA A 672 5.50 -28.02 28.38
CA ALA A 672 6.34 -28.00 29.58
C ALA A 672 7.21 -26.74 29.63
N ALA A 673 7.40 -26.18 30.82
CA ALA A 673 8.23 -24.99 31.01
C ALA A 673 8.93 -24.97 32.38
N PRO A 674 10.11 -24.36 32.50
CA PRO A 674 10.72 -24.11 33.81
C PRO A 674 9.95 -23.00 34.54
N GLU A 675 9.62 -23.23 35.82
CA GLU A 675 8.73 -22.34 36.60
C GLU A 675 9.23 -20.90 36.72
N VAL A 676 10.52 -20.71 36.99
CA VAL A 676 11.09 -19.39 37.32
C VAL A 676 11.32 -18.51 36.07
N ARG A 677 11.22 -19.09 34.87
CA ARG A 677 11.71 -18.48 33.63
C ARG A 677 10.68 -18.52 32.51
N GLY A 678 10.34 -19.72 32.04
CA GLY A 678 9.42 -19.91 30.91
C GLY A 678 7.93 -19.85 31.26
N LEU A 679 7.55 -19.92 32.54
CA LEU A 679 6.14 -20.05 32.94
C LEU A 679 5.23 -18.89 32.50
N PRO A 680 5.61 -17.59 32.63
CA PRO A 680 4.72 -16.49 32.29
C PRO A 680 4.22 -16.53 30.85
N ILE A 681 5.10 -16.85 29.90
CA ILE A 681 4.73 -16.99 28.49
C ILE A 681 4.10 -18.34 28.18
N ALA A 682 4.59 -19.43 28.78
CA ALA A 682 4.07 -20.77 28.55
C ALA A 682 2.62 -20.92 29.00
N ALA A 683 2.25 -20.31 30.12
CA ALA A 683 0.87 -20.31 30.60
C ALA A 683 -0.09 -19.63 29.60
N GLN A 684 0.30 -18.49 29.04
CA GLN A 684 -0.52 -17.75 28.07
C GLN A 684 -0.66 -18.50 26.74
N VAL A 685 0.44 -19.11 26.26
CA VAL A 685 0.43 -19.91 25.03
C VAL A 685 -0.37 -21.21 25.24
N ALA A 686 -0.17 -21.90 26.35
CA ALA A 686 -0.91 -23.12 26.70
C ALA A 686 -2.41 -22.83 26.84
N GLY A 687 -2.79 -21.72 27.48
CA GLY A 687 -4.18 -21.28 27.58
C GLY A 687 -4.80 -20.97 26.20
N SER A 688 -4.05 -20.31 25.31
CA SER A 688 -4.51 -20.04 23.94
C SER A 688 -4.70 -21.31 23.10
N LEU A 689 -3.89 -22.34 23.36
CA LEU A 689 -3.95 -23.63 22.67
C LEU A 689 -4.83 -24.67 23.38
N GLN A 690 -5.33 -24.36 24.57
CA GLN A 690 -6.03 -25.29 25.46
C GLN A 690 -5.22 -26.58 25.76
N LEU A 691 -3.90 -26.44 25.91
CA LEU A 691 -3.00 -27.57 26.19
C LEU A 691 -2.67 -27.68 27.70
N PRO A 692 -2.51 -28.90 28.23
CA PRO A 692 -1.97 -29.11 29.57
C PRO A 692 -0.54 -28.54 29.70
N LEU A 693 -0.25 -27.85 30.81
CA LEU A 693 1.07 -27.27 31.09
C LEU A 693 1.72 -27.92 32.32
N TYR A 694 2.91 -28.47 32.13
CA TYR A 694 3.73 -29.07 33.18
C TYR A 694 4.91 -28.16 33.54
N THR A 695 5.11 -27.95 34.84
CA THR A 695 6.21 -27.11 35.35
C THR A 695 7.39 -27.94 35.80
N ILE A 696 8.60 -27.46 35.52
CA ILE A 696 9.86 -28.02 36.02
C ILE A 696 10.44 -27.04 37.03
N ARG A 697 10.81 -27.52 38.22
CA ARG A 697 11.24 -26.65 39.33
C ARG A 697 12.73 -26.80 39.60
N LYS A 698 13.30 -25.82 40.31
CA LYS A 698 14.64 -25.96 40.89
C LYS A 698 14.60 -26.91 42.09
N LYS A 699 15.76 -27.47 42.46
CA LYS A 699 15.89 -28.34 43.63
C LYS A 699 15.21 -27.71 44.86
N GLY A 700 14.34 -28.47 45.52
CA GLY A 700 13.57 -28.04 46.70
C GLY A 700 12.26 -27.30 46.40
N GLY A 701 11.90 -27.11 45.12
CA GLY A 701 10.69 -26.40 44.71
C GLY A 701 9.38 -27.18 44.90
N TYR A 702 9.43 -28.52 44.91
CA TYR A 702 8.25 -29.37 45.13
C TYR A 702 8.00 -29.72 46.61
N LYS A 703 8.99 -29.53 47.49
CA LYS A 703 8.92 -29.92 48.92
C LYS A 703 8.44 -31.38 49.11
N MET A 704 9.01 -32.30 48.33
CA MET A 704 8.75 -33.75 48.40
C MET A 704 10.01 -34.50 48.83
N ALA A 705 9.87 -35.75 49.26
CA ALA A 705 11.00 -36.62 49.55
C ALA A 705 11.84 -36.87 48.27
N GLU A 706 13.17 -37.01 48.42
CA GLU A 706 14.08 -37.10 47.27
C GLU A 706 13.86 -38.36 46.42
N ASP A 707 13.35 -39.44 47.01
CA ASP A 707 12.99 -40.70 46.33
C ASP A 707 11.75 -40.57 45.44
N ALA A 708 10.92 -39.55 45.64
CA ALA A 708 9.75 -39.23 44.82
C ALA A 708 10.07 -38.30 43.63
N LEU A 709 11.33 -37.89 43.48
CA LEU A 709 11.78 -36.87 42.52
C LEU A 709 12.90 -37.41 41.63
N PHE A 710 12.90 -36.99 40.36
CA PHE A 710 14.09 -37.10 39.52
C PHE A 710 14.80 -35.76 39.43
N PHE A 711 16.13 -35.81 39.44
CA PHE A 711 17.01 -34.64 39.39
C PHE A 711 17.88 -34.63 38.13
N ALA A 712 18.13 -33.44 37.60
CA ALA A 712 19.12 -33.22 36.55
C ALA A 712 19.92 -31.94 36.81
N SER A 713 21.24 -32.09 36.93
CA SER A 713 22.16 -30.97 37.16
C SER A 713 22.74 -30.43 35.86
N PHE A 714 23.04 -29.14 35.82
CA PHE A 714 23.68 -28.48 34.68
C PHE A 714 24.64 -27.37 35.12
N LYS A 715 25.66 -27.12 34.30
CA LYS A 715 26.58 -25.99 34.48
C LYS A 715 25.93 -24.71 33.97
N LYS A 716 25.86 -23.68 34.82
CA LYS A 716 25.29 -22.36 34.46
C LYS A 716 26.16 -21.58 33.46
N GLY A 717 27.46 -21.87 33.42
CA GLY A 717 28.45 -21.07 32.70
C GLY A 717 28.97 -19.87 33.51
N TYR A 718 28.35 -19.56 34.64
CA TYR A 718 28.80 -18.61 35.65
C TYR A 718 28.47 -19.17 37.04
N GLY A 719 29.45 -19.22 37.94
CA GLY A 719 29.27 -19.79 39.30
C GLY A 719 28.98 -21.30 39.32
N ASP A 720 28.36 -21.75 40.42
CA ASP A 720 28.11 -23.17 40.69
C ASP A 720 27.00 -23.78 39.83
N SER A 721 27.07 -25.10 39.66
CA SER A 721 26.04 -25.87 38.93
C SER A 721 24.67 -25.72 39.59
N ASP A 722 23.60 -25.71 38.79
CA ASP A 722 22.22 -25.77 39.30
C ASP A 722 21.64 -27.18 39.09
N THR A 723 20.55 -27.45 39.79
CA THR A 723 19.79 -28.70 39.65
C THR A 723 18.30 -28.40 39.50
N VAL A 724 17.67 -29.04 38.51
CA VAL A 724 16.21 -29.06 38.33
C VAL A 724 15.64 -30.40 38.77
N GLU A 725 14.37 -30.38 39.15
CA GLU A 725 13.62 -31.54 39.65
C GLU A 725 12.23 -31.66 39.02
N LEU A 726 11.75 -32.91 38.88
CA LEU A 726 10.41 -33.24 38.42
C LEU A 726 9.90 -34.50 39.16
N PRO A 727 8.67 -34.49 39.73
CA PRO A 727 8.08 -35.65 40.40
C PRO A 727 7.90 -36.84 39.47
N ILE A 728 8.14 -38.05 40.00
CA ILE A 728 7.97 -39.31 39.25
C ILE A 728 6.56 -39.43 38.66
N GLU A 729 5.53 -39.04 39.42
CA GLU A 729 4.14 -39.07 38.96
C GLU A 729 3.88 -38.15 37.75
N LYS A 730 4.54 -37.00 37.67
CA LYS A 730 4.44 -36.12 36.49
C LYS A 730 5.10 -36.76 35.28
N ILE A 731 6.22 -37.46 35.45
CA ILE A 731 6.89 -38.17 34.35
C ILE A 731 6.02 -39.34 33.86
N LYS A 732 5.40 -40.09 34.77
CA LYS A 732 4.43 -41.15 34.43
C LYS A 732 3.24 -40.62 33.63
N ALA A 733 2.77 -39.42 33.94
CA ALA A 733 1.68 -38.76 33.21
C ALA A 733 2.10 -38.27 31.81
N LEU A 734 3.39 -37.95 31.63
CA LEU A 734 3.96 -37.51 30.35
C LEU A 734 4.33 -38.68 29.42
N ALA A 735 4.39 -39.91 29.92
CA ALA A 735 4.79 -41.08 29.14
C ALA A 735 3.99 -41.22 27.83
N GLY A 736 4.68 -41.46 26.72
CA GLY A 736 4.12 -41.53 25.36
C GLY A 736 3.78 -40.18 24.71
N LYS A 737 3.65 -39.10 25.50
CA LYS A 737 3.24 -37.77 25.00
C LYS A 737 4.34 -37.05 24.22
N LYS A 738 3.92 -36.13 23.36
CA LYS A 738 4.77 -35.20 22.61
C LYS A 738 4.84 -33.87 23.34
N VAL A 739 6.03 -33.51 23.81
CA VAL A 739 6.22 -32.33 24.65
C VAL A 739 6.69 -31.14 23.81
N ILE A 740 5.99 -30.02 23.95
CA ILE A 740 6.46 -28.71 23.51
C ILE A 740 7.10 -28.02 24.72
N PHE A 741 8.42 -27.95 24.71
CA PHE A 741 9.17 -27.28 25.77
C PHE A 741 9.30 -25.80 25.45
N LEU A 742 8.89 -24.92 26.36
CA LEU A 742 8.96 -23.48 26.18
C LEU A 742 9.73 -22.79 27.32
N ASP A 743 10.72 -21.99 26.96
CA ASP A 743 11.59 -21.24 27.88
C ASP A 743 11.57 -19.74 27.59
N ASP A 744 12.05 -18.91 28.52
CA ASP A 744 12.21 -17.46 28.28
C ASP A 744 13.44 -17.15 27.41
N GLY A 745 14.52 -17.90 27.58
CA GLY A 745 15.76 -17.64 26.86
C GLY A 745 16.71 -18.83 26.83
N ILE A 746 17.41 -18.97 25.72
CA ILE A 746 18.50 -19.94 25.56
C ILE A 746 19.82 -19.18 25.46
N ALA A 747 20.70 -19.43 26.43
CA ALA A 747 22.13 -19.06 26.39
C ALA A 747 22.98 -20.30 26.08
N SER A 748 23.68 -20.88 27.06
CA SER A 748 24.43 -22.14 26.88
C SER A 748 23.55 -23.37 26.56
N GLY A 749 22.23 -23.27 26.81
CA GLY A 749 21.27 -24.37 26.65
C GLY A 749 21.36 -25.45 27.74
N GLY A 750 22.23 -25.30 28.75
CA GLY A 750 22.42 -26.30 29.81
C GLY A 750 21.16 -26.58 30.63
N SER A 751 20.42 -25.54 31.02
CA SER A 751 19.16 -25.70 31.76
C SER A 751 18.09 -26.39 30.92
N ALA A 752 17.90 -25.96 29.66
CA ALA A 752 16.94 -26.57 28.76
C ALA A 752 17.24 -28.06 28.53
N LYS A 753 18.52 -28.43 28.34
CA LYS A 753 18.92 -29.85 28.24
C LYS A 753 18.62 -30.65 29.50
N ALA A 754 18.87 -30.09 30.69
CA ALA A 754 18.54 -30.76 31.94
C ALA A 754 17.03 -30.99 32.10
N CYS A 755 16.22 -29.98 31.75
CA CYS A 755 14.76 -30.11 31.69
C CYS A 755 14.31 -31.19 30.70
N ILE A 756 14.85 -31.19 29.47
CA ILE A 756 14.54 -32.20 28.44
C ILE A 756 14.90 -33.59 28.94
N LYS A 757 16.06 -33.76 29.58
CA LYS A 757 16.48 -35.06 30.15
C LYS A 757 15.52 -35.58 31.21
N LEU A 758 14.89 -34.70 32.00
CA LEU A 758 13.86 -35.10 32.96
C LEU A 758 12.55 -35.47 32.25
N LEU A 759 12.15 -34.69 31.24
CA LEU A 759 10.91 -34.95 30.49
C LEU A 759 10.97 -36.28 29.72
N GLU A 760 12.11 -36.62 29.12
CA GLU A 760 12.31 -37.84 28.33
C GLU A 760 12.80 -39.03 29.17
N LYS A 761 12.69 -38.95 30.50
CA LYS A 761 13.14 -40.01 31.40
C LYS A 761 12.26 -41.26 31.23
N GLN A 762 12.89 -42.40 31.03
CA GLN A 762 12.23 -43.70 30.97
C GLN A 762 11.56 -44.04 32.32
N VAL A 763 10.32 -44.52 32.25
CA VAL A 763 9.61 -45.14 33.38
C VAL A 763 9.27 -46.59 33.00
N GLU A 764 9.28 -47.50 33.97
CA GLU A 764 9.04 -48.92 33.71
C GLU A 764 7.70 -49.17 32.99
N GLY A 765 7.74 -49.97 31.92
CA GLY A 765 6.57 -50.42 31.19
C GLY A 765 5.86 -49.40 30.29
N LYS A 766 6.39 -48.17 30.11
CA LYS A 766 5.80 -47.16 29.21
C LYS A 766 6.85 -46.53 28.29
N GLU A 767 6.46 -46.14 27.09
CA GLU A 767 7.34 -45.30 26.25
C GLU A 767 7.61 -43.94 26.90
N PRO A 768 8.84 -43.42 26.85
CA PRO A 768 9.16 -42.12 27.42
C PRO A 768 8.46 -41.01 26.63
N ALA A 769 8.19 -39.89 27.29
CA ALA A 769 7.76 -38.69 26.57
C ALA A 769 8.87 -38.27 25.59
N LYS A 770 8.49 -37.60 24.49
CA LYS A 770 9.45 -37.09 23.52
C LYS A 770 9.29 -35.59 23.36
N VAL A 771 10.36 -34.83 23.56
CA VAL A 771 10.35 -33.38 23.32
C VAL A 771 10.35 -33.16 21.81
N ALA A 772 9.17 -32.82 21.28
CA ALA A 772 8.96 -32.64 19.87
C ALA A 772 9.41 -31.27 19.38
N LEU A 773 9.31 -30.23 20.22
CA LEU A 773 9.69 -28.86 19.87
C LEU A 773 10.25 -28.14 21.09
N VAL A 774 11.31 -27.36 20.88
CA VAL A 774 11.90 -26.47 21.88
C VAL A 774 11.72 -25.03 21.39
N LEU A 775 10.97 -24.25 22.15
CA LEU A 775 10.73 -22.84 21.88
C LEU A 775 11.37 -21.98 22.98
N ALA A 776 11.95 -20.85 22.59
CA ALA A 776 12.35 -19.82 23.54
C ALA A 776 11.95 -18.44 23.02
N LEU A 777 11.68 -17.49 23.94
CA LEU A 777 11.53 -16.10 23.52
C LEU A 777 12.85 -15.58 22.94
N LEU A 778 13.97 -15.82 23.62
CA LEU A 778 15.24 -15.21 23.29
C LEU A 778 16.35 -16.22 23.01
N GLN A 779 17.27 -15.83 22.13
CA GLN A 779 18.60 -16.44 22.02
C GLN A 779 19.66 -15.40 22.40
N HIS A 780 20.47 -15.70 23.40
CA HIS A 780 21.51 -14.79 23.92
C HIS A 780 22.91 -15.16 23.43
N ASP A 781 23.84 -14.19 23.45
CA ASP A 781 25.23 -14.33 22.94
C ASP A 781 26.32 -14.33 24.04
N TYR A 782 25.96 -14.30 25.32
CA TYR A 782 26.94 -14.12 26.40
C TYR A 782 27.83 -15.34 26.66
N VAL A 783 27.42 -16.52 26.18
CA VAL A 783 28.18 -17.76 26.29
C VAL A 783 28.01 -18.52 24.99
N LYS A 784 29.12 -18.99 24.41
CA LYS A 784 29.11 -19.84 23.22
C LYS A 784 28.23 -21.07 23.49
N SER A 785 27.05 -21.14 22.88
CA SER A 785 26.22 -22.35 22.97
C SER A 785 26.99 -23.52 22.32
N PRO A 786 26.90 -24.75 22.86
CA PRO A 786 27.38 -25.91 22.14
C PRO A 786 26.61 -26.01 20.82
N GLU A 787 27.31 -26.04 19.67
CA GLU A 787 26.75 -26.07 18.31
C GLU A 787 25.55 -27.03 18.20
N LYS A 788 25.67 -28.22 18.82
CA LYS A 788 24.65 -29.28 18.83
C LYS A 788 23.25 -28.89 19.33
N PHE A 789 23.08 -27.85 20.15
CA PHE A 789 21.74 -27.49 20.70
C PHE A 789 21.13 -26.26 20.02
N SER A 790 21.93 -25.20 19.83
CA SER A 790 21.46 -23.98 19.17
C SER A 790 21.12 -24.18 17.70
N GLU A 791 21.78 -25.13 17.02
CA GLU A 791 21.55 -25.45 15.61
C GLU A 791 20.61 -26.63 15.41
N HIS A 792 20.13 -27.23 16.51
CA HIS A 792 19.23 -28.36 16.42
C HIS A 792 17.92 -27.94 15.76
N ARG A 793 17.48 -28.67 14.73
CA ARG A 793 16.28 -28.34 13.94
C ARG A 793 15.00 -28.12 14.76
N LEU A 794 14.94 -28.71 15.96
CA LEU A 794 13.81 -28.62 16.90
C LEU A 794 13.83 -27.38 17.78
N VAL A 795 14.94 -26.63 17.85
CA VAL A 795 15.04 -25.39 18.63
C VAL A 795 14.63 -24.21 17.75
N LYS A 796 13.69 -23.41 18.24
CA LYS A 796 13.20 -22.19 17.58
C LYS A 796 13.15 -21.06 18.59
N THR A 797 13.62 -19.89 18.19
CA THR A 797 13.56 -18.68 19.01
C THR A 797 12.62 -17.65 18.40
N LEU A 798 12.02 -16.81 19.25
CA LEU A 798 11.17 -15.71 18.80
C LEU A 798 12.01 -14.52 18.35
N PHE A 799 12.95 -14.13 19.20
CA PHE A 799 13.94 -13.10 18.97
C PHE A 799 15.34 -13.70 19.02
N ASP A 800 16.15 -13.38 18.02
CA ASP A 800 17.57 -13.73 18.00
C ASP A 800 18.35 -12.50 18.45
N CYS A 801 18.88 -12.48 19.67
CA CYS A 801 19.59 -11.32 20.22
C CYS A 801 21.11 -11.44 20.10
N ARG A 802 21.61 -12.40 19.30
CA ARG A 802 23.05 -12.50 19.01
C ARG A 802 23.52 -11.26 18.25
N ALA A 803 24.72 -10.80 18.55
CA ALA A 803 25.29 -9.66 17.83
C ALA A 803 25.38 -10.02 16.35
N GLU A 804 24.88 -9.16 15.46
CA GLU A 804 25.38 -9.19 14.10
C GLU A 804 26.87 -8.89 14.20
N MET A 805 27.72 -9.77 13.64
CA MET A 805 29.06 -9.29 13.32
C MET A 805 28.84 -8.07 12.43
N PRO A 806 29.33 -6.88 12.82
CA PRO A 806 29.21 -5.73 11.96
C PRO A 806 29.84 -6.12 10.63
N ASN A 807 29.14 -5.84 9.54
CA ASN A 807 29.72 -5.88 8.21
C ASN A 807 31.01 -5.07 8.31
N GLN A 808 32.17 -5.65 7.95
CA GLN A 808 33.47 -5.00 8.14
C GLN A 808 33.47 -3.57 7.55
N GLU A 809 32.73 -3.37 6.45
CA GLU A 809 32.46 -2.09 5.79
C GLU A 809 31.82 -1.01 6.69
N LEU A 810 30.89 -1.39 7.58
CA LEU A 810 30.21 -0.45 8.49
C LEU A 810 31.11 0.03 9.63
N LYS A 811 32.11 -0.77 10.03
CA LYS A 811 33.13 -0.35 10.99
C LYS A 811 34.13 0.61 10.36
N ASP A 812 34.49 0.37 9.11
CA ASP A 812 35.42 1.21 8.37
C ASP A 812 34.77 2.58 8.03
N GLU A 813 33.47 2.63 7.71
CA GLU A 813 32.73 3.88 7.52
C GLU A 813 32.58 4.71 8.82
N VAL A 814 32.32 4.06 9.96
CA VAL A 814 32.18 4.76 11.25
C VAL A 814 33.54 5.24 11.78
N GLN A 815 34.62 4.51 11.55
CA GLN A 815 35.99 4.98 11.87
C GLN A 815 36.47 6.10 10.93
N ALA A 816 36.03 6.12 9.68
CA ALA A 816 36.37 7.19 8.74
C ALA A 816 35.67 8.53 9.04
N LEU A 817 34.55 8.51 9.78
CA LEU A 817 33.72 9.70 9.99
C LEU A 817 34.11 10.59 11.17
N ASN A 818 35.02 10.17 12.07
CA ASN A 818 35.58 11.02 13.15
C ASN A 818 34.57 11.99 13.80
N LEU A 819 33.35 11.53 14.10
CA LEU A 819 32.37 12.31 14.84
C LEU A 819 32.48 11.98 16.34
N PRO A 820 32.38 12.99 17.22
CA PRO A 820 32.65 12.85 18.65
C PRO A 820 31.68 11.93 19.39
#